data_AF-A0A496W9K8-F1
#
_entry.id   AF-A0A496W9K8-F1
#
_cell.length_a   1.000
_cell.length_b   1.000
_cell.length_c   1.000
_cell.angle_alpha   90.00
_cell.angle_beta   90.00
_cell.angle_gamma   90.00
#
_symmetry.space_group_name_H-M   'P 1'
#
loop_
_entity.id
_entity.type
_entity.pdbx_description
1 polymer ?
#
loop_
_entity_poly.entity_id
_entity_poly.type
_entity_poly.pdbx_seq_one_letter_code
_entity_poly.pdbx_strand_id
1 'polypeptide(L)'
;MHLSANQLTGEIPDLSGLTSAHSIYLGDNQLTGSIPDLSRVTNLWHFSVANNQLNGEIPSLSSLPRLESFDLTGNENKFCRNPETDYAGRTEVEAFPICGTQEPEPVIEEPIIEGNTVSLDASASIDSDPDGQITSYTWITSDGQIITGTDPTPSITFSEPGEHTVTLIITDNTGKVSKPVVQKVTIGTQETKTGDESSTPVDDLPPPSVEETGPFTLTVIKRGTGEGEFESTSPDSQLDCDIECNRASSDYAKDSDVILLATPAAGSVFSGWRGGCRDSEGEGVGTITITKNRYCEATFELDPAQQTLHRVRVTKIGDGIGSITVKQDGNVVISCSSDRACEEKYYAPGTELTLRARAGDNADFVGWGEDCSGNETPLTLIIEEATKCTAEFALRPPLPTEYRLTVNIVTETTSEGKVTSGRGIECGEDCVENYLDGEMVRLFAIPEPHSHFKQWLGPDEEYCQGTRLSMPIIMDSDKSCTAIFGSDSDVAAQEMVKEFEDEGYLEGTNEKLTDVYRPIDNSDCLQEAFRLSENAMFKVEEHLLLTGSWPHQFHRKEWYWPLPGNLCTKSIQIISGGTDILLADGKEFVKGDYIKVEVELLNHEGVKEIVPVLVYYGDDKPESTSRTRYWRSRGYCCWRRRW
;
A
#
# COMPACT_ATOMS: atom_id res chain seq x y z
N MET A 1 -32.28 -25.98 -18.34
CA MET A 1 -32.90 -25.04 -19.30
C MET A 1 -32.23 -25.25 -20.66
N HIS A 2 -33.00 -25.58 -21.69
CA HIS A 2 -32.52 -25.78 -23.06
C HIS A 2 -33.32 -24.85 -23.98
N LEU A 3 -32.67 -23.80 -24.46
CA LEU A 3 -33.23 -22.81 -25.40
C LEU A 3 -32.34 -22.63 -26.63
N SER A 4 -31.39 -23.54 -26.86
CA SER A 4 -30.50 -23.49 -28.02
C SER A 4 -31.24 -23.64 -29.35
N ALA A 5 -30.63 -23.13 -30.43
CA ALA A 5 -31.14 -23.19 -31.80
C ALA A 5 -32.51 -22.51 -31.98
N ASN A 6 -32.60 -21.26 -31.51
CA ASN A 6 -33.78 -20.40 -31.65
C ASN A 6 -33.39 -19.05 -32.26
N GLN A 7 -34.33 -18.11 -32.26
CA GLN A 7 -34.15 -16.73 -32.73
C GLN A 7 -34.31 -15.73 -31.57
N LEU A 8 -33.86 -16.12 -30.37
CA LEU A 8 -33.95 -15.25 -29.19
C LEU A 8 -32.98 -14.07 -29.35
N THR A 9 -33.47 -12.87 -29.00
CA THR A 9 -32.75 -11.60 -29.07
C THR A 9 -32.76 -10.91 -27.71
N GLY A 10 -31.90 -9.90 -27.55
CA GLY A 10 -31.78 -9.14 -26.30
C GLY A 10 -30.80 -9.77 -25.32
N GLU A 11 -30.75 -9.22 -24.11
CA GLU A 11 -29.78 -9.62 -23.09
C GLU A 11 -30.20 -10.87 -22.31
N ILE A 12 -29.20 -11.58 -21.77
CA ILE A 12 -29.46 -12.66 -20.82
C ILE A 12 -29.85 -12.01 -19.48
N PRO A 13 -31.07 -12.26 -18.95
CA PRO A 13 -31.49 -11.67 -17.69
C PRO A 13 -30.71 -12.26 -16.51
N ASP A 14 -30.79 -11.61 -15.35
CA ASP A 14 -30.22 -12.14 -14.12
C ASP A 14 -30.68 -13.60 -13.86
N LEU A 15 -29.71 -14.49 -13.71
CA LEU A 15 -29.91 -15.93 -13.51
C LEU A 15 -29.83 -16.33 -12.03
N SER A 16 -29.63 -15.38 -11.12
CA SER A 16 -29.40 -15.63 -9.69
C SER A 16 -30.51 -16.44 -9.00
N GLY A 17 -31.74 -16.36 -9.50
CA GLY A 17 -32.89 -17.14 -9.01
C GLY A 17 -32.84 -18.64 -9.38
N LEU A 18 -31.97 -19.07 -10.29
CA LEU A 18 -31.91 -20.43 -10.83
C LEU A 18 -30.98 -21.36 -10.02
N THR A 19 -30.97 -21.25 -8.69
CA THR A 19 -30.02 -21.93 -7.78
C THR A 19 -29.98 -23.47 -7.88
N SER A 20 -31.02 -24.10 -8.44
CA SER A 20 -31.12 -25.56 -8.65
C SER A 20 -30.84 -26.00 -10.10
N ALA A 21 -30.50 -25.07 -11.00
CA ALA A 21 -30.26 -25.38 -12.40
C ALA A 21 -28.95 -26.18 -12.57
N HIS A 22 -29.05 -27.30 -13.28
CA HIS A 22 -27.91 -28.16 -13.61
C HIS A 22 -27.31 -27.86 -14.99
N SER A 23 -28.14 -27.41 -15.93
CA SER A 23 -27.67 -27.13 -17.29
C SER A 23 -28.42 -25.96 -17.88
N ILE A 24 -27.70 -25.06 -18.52
CA ILE A 24 -28.23 -23.88 -19.20
C ILE A 24 -27.61 -23.84 -20.59
N TYR A 25 -28.42 -24.13 -21.61
CA TYR A 25 -28.00 -24.11 -23.00
C TYR A 25 -28.78 -23.04 -23.75
N LEU A 26 -28.08 -22.00 -24.17
CA LEU A 26 -28.57 -20.82 -24.88
C LEU A 26 -27.90 -20.64 -26.25
N GLY A 27 -27.04 -21.58 -26.66
CA GLY A 27 -26.29 -21.47 -27.90
C GLY A 27 -27.15 -21.45 -29.19
N ASP A 28 -26.60 -20.96 -30.29
CA ASP A 28 -27.29 -20.78 -31.58
C ASP A 28 -28.54 -19.88 -31.45
N ASN A 29 -28.33 -18.64 -31.00
CA ASN A 29 -29.34 -17.58 -30.88
C ASN A 29 -28.76 -16.22 -31.35
N GLN A 30 -29.47 -15.13 -31.10
CA GLN A 30 -29.07 -13.74 -31.43
C GLN A 30 -29.00 -12.88 -30.15
N LEU A 31 -28.61 -13.49 -29.02
CA LEU A 31 -28.51 -12.80 -27.73
C LEU A 31 -27.36 -11.80 -27.75
N THR A 32 -27.55 -10.65 -27.12
CA THR A 32 -26.61 -9.51 -27.04
C THR A 32 -26.24 -9.19 -25.60
N GLY A 33 -25.27 -8.29 -25.38
CA GLY A 33 -24.83 -7.90 -24.04
C GLY A 33 -23.89 -8.93 -23.39
N SER A 34 -23.75 -8.88 -22.07
CA SER A 34 -22.80 -9.70 -21.32
C SER A 34 -23.42 -10.96 -20.70
N ILE A 35 -22.55 -11.87 -20.25
CA ILE A 35 -22.97 -13.00 -19.42
C ILE A 35 -23.24 -12.45 -18.01
N PRO A 36 -24.44 -12.65 -17.44
CA PRO A 36 -24.76 -12.19 -16.09
C PRO A 36 -23.95 -12.96 -15.05
N ASP A 37 -23.87 -12.42 -13.84
CA ASP A 37 -23.20 -13.09 -12.72
C ASP A 37 -23.78 -14.49 -12.48
N LEU A 38 -22.90 -15.49 -12.51
CA LEU A 38 -23.25 -16.90 -12.31
C LEU A 38 -23.04 -17.35 -10.86
N SER A 39 -22.58 -16.48 -9.97
CA SER A 39 -22.14 -16.83 -8.60
C SER A 39 -23.19 -17.52 -7.73
N ARG A 40 -24.47 -17.31 -8.04
CA ARG A 40 -25.61 -17.90 -7.32
C ARG A 40 -26.12 -19.20 -7.94
N VAL A 41 -25.65 -19.58 -9.12
CA VAL A 41 -26.07 -20.78 -9.87
C VAL A 41 -25.10 -21.95 -9.60
N THR A 42 -24.78 -22.20 -8.33
CA THR A 42 -23.66 -23.09 -7.90
C THR A 42 -23.84 -24.57 -8.26
N ASN A 43 -25.04 -25.00 -8.65
CA ASN A 43 -25.33 -26.38 -9.07
C ASN A 43 -25.16 -26.62 -10.58
N LEU A 44 -24.58 -25.67 -11.31
CA LEU A 44 -24.45 -25.75 -12.76
C LEU A 44 -23.33 -26.70 -13.19
N TRP A 45 -23.66 -27.65 -14.08
CA TRP A 45 -22.75 -28.60 -14.72
C TRP A 45 -22.41 -28.19 -16.15
N HIS A 46 -23.39 -27.64 -16.86
CA HIS A 46 -23.21 -27.28 -18.26
C HIS A 46 -23.78 -25.89 -18.52
N PHE A 47 -22.95 -25.02 -19.10
CA PHE A 47 -23.34 -23.71 -19.56
C PHE A 47 -22.83 -23.51 -20.98
N SER A 48 -23.74 -23.22 -21.92
CA SER A 48 -23.35 -22.91 -23.29
C SER A 48 -24.13 -21.70 -23.78
N VAL A 49 -23.38 -20.71 -24.28
CA VAL A 49 -23.89 -19.53 -24.99
C VAL A 49 -23.24 -19.42 -26.38
N ALA A 50 -22.76 -20.54 -26.91
CA ALA A 50 -22.08 -20.61 -28.20
C ALA A 50 -22.92 -20.01 -29.34
N ASN A 51 -22.28 -19.43 -30.36
CA ASN A 51 -22.94 -18.84 -31.53
C ASN A 51 -24.07 -17.85 -31.14
N ASN A 52 -23.69 -16.77 -30.45
CA ASN A 52 -24.53 -15.60 -30.16
C ASN A 52 -23.79 -14.31 -30.57
N GLN A 53 -24.30 -13.14 -30.15
CA GLN A 53 -23.70 -11.82 -30.34
C GLN A 53 -23.34 -11.19 -28.98
N LEU A 54 -22.94 -12.02 -28.02
CA LEU A 54 -22.59 -11.59 -26.67
C LEU A 54 -21.21 -10.94 -26.65
N ASN A 55 -20.98 -10.04 -25.71
CA ASN A 55 -19.74 -9.29 -25.52
C ASN A 55 -19.38 -9.16 -24.03
N GLY A 56 -18.28 -8.47 -23.73
CA GLY A 56 -17.87 -8.18 -22.36
C GLY A 56 -16.95 -9.20 -21.70
N GLU A 57 -16.68 -8.97 -20.42
CA GLU A 57 -15.83 -9.84 -19.60
C GLU A 57 -16.52 -11.17 -19.32
N ILE A 58 -15.76 -12.26 -19.41
CA ILE A 58 -16.20 -13.58 -18.94
C ILE A 58 -16.26 -13.55 -17.39
N PRO A 59 -17.42 -13.85 -16.77
CA PRO A 59 -17.56 -13.78 -15.32
C PRO A 59 -16.72 -14.85 -14.61
N SER A 60 -16.39 -14.62 -13.35
CA SER A 60 -15.67 -15.61 -12.52
C SER A 60 -16.44 -16.93 -12.45
N LEU A 61 -15.70 -18.03 -12.54
CA LEU A 61 -16.24 -19.38 -12.47
C LEU A 61 -15.87 -20.10 -11.16
N SER A 62 -15.13 -19.43 -10.26
CA SER A 62 -14.69 -19.93 -8.95
C SER A 62 -15.82 -20.46 -8.07
N SER A 63 -17.02 -19.90 -8.22
CA SER A 63 -18.23 -20.23 -7.47
C SER A 63 -19.05 -21.37 -8.09
N LEU A 64 -18.56 -21.99 -9.17
CA LEU A 64 -19.23 -23.07 -9.91
C LEU A 64 -18.43 -24.38 -9.82
N PRO A 65 -18.31 -25.00 -8.64
CA PRO A 65 -17.42 -26.16 -8.42
C PRO A 65 -17.84 -27.43 -9.17
N ARG A 66 -19.06 -27.45 -9.71
CA ARG A 66 -19.64 -28.59 -10.45
C ARG A 66 -19.66 -28.38 -11.95
N LEU A 67 -19.21 -27.23 -12.43
CA LEU A 67 -19.20 -26.96 -13.86
C LEU A 67 -18.28 -28.00 -14.50
N GLU A 68 -18.73 -28.62 -15.57
CA GLU A 68 -17.97 -29.58 -16.38
C GLU A 68 -17.79 -29.07 -17.80
N SER A 69 -18.78 -28.33 -18.31
CA SER A 69 -18.77 -27.78 -19.67
C SER A 69 -19.15 -26.30 -19.64
N PHE A 70 -18.27 -25.46 -20.18
CA PHE A 70 -18.45 -24.03 -20.35
C PHE A 70 -18.11 -23.66 -21.79
N ASP A 71 -19.13 -23.39 -22.61
CA ASP A 71 -18.98 -23.22 -24.05
C ASP A 71 -19.40 -21.81 -24.50
N LEU A 72 -18.39 -21.05 -24.90
CA LEU A 72 -18.50 -19.68 -25.39
C LEU A 72 -18.19 -19.56 -26.90
N THR A 73 -17.98 -20.68 -27.59
CA THR A 73 -17.43 -20.70 -28.96
C THR A 73 -18.39 -20.13 -30.00
N GLY A 74 -17.87 -19.57 -31.08
CA GLY A 74 -18.70 -19.08 -32.19
C GLY A 74 -18.25 -17.74 -32.76
N ASN A 75 -18.44 -17.56 -34.06
CA ASN A 75 -17.73 -16.57 -34.88
C ASN A 75 -18.07 -15.09 -34.62
N GLU A 76 -18.96 -14.78 -33.68
CA GLU A 76 -19.45 -13.41 -33.41
C GLU A 76 -19.46 -13.01 -31.93
N ASN A 77 -19.14 -13.92 -31.00
CA ASN A 77 -19.02 -13.57 -29.58
C ASN A 77 -17.74 -12.74 -29.36
N LYS A 78 -17.87 -11.57 -28.74
CA LYS A 78 -16.77 -10.63 -28.43
C LYS A 78 -16.43 -10.68 -26.94
N PHE A 79 -16.10 -11.86 -26.42
CA PHE A 79 -15.70 -11.99 -25.02
C PHE A 79 -14.21 -11.67 -24.84
N CYS A 80 -13.87 -11.22 -23.65
CA CYS A 80 -12.49 -11.08 -23.17
C CYS A 80 -12.33 -11.69 -21.78
N ARG A 81 -11.09 -11.95 -21.39
CA ARG A 81 -10.72 -12.47 -20.07
C ARG A 81 -9.98 -11.41 -19.26
N ASN A 82 -10.21 -11.40 -17.96
CA ASN A 82 -9.43 -10.65 -16.99
C ASN A 82 -8.35 -11.56 -16.39
N PRO A 83 -7.06 -11.22 -16.47
CA PRO A 83 -5.96 -12.04 -15.96
C PRO A 83 -6.03 -12.30 -14.45
N GLU A 84 -6.72 -11.45 -13.70
CA GLU A 84 -6.86 -11.55 -12.24
C GLU A 84 -8.10 -12.37 -11.82
N THR A 85 -9.01 -12.65 -12.76
CA THR A 85 -10.25 -13.38 -12.46
C THR A 85 -10.00 -14.89 -12.39
N ASP A 86 -10.48 -15.53 -11.33
CA ASP A 86 -10.42 -17.00 -11.19
C ASP A 86 -11.50 -17.69 -12.05
N TYR A 87 -11.04 -18.36 -13.10
CA TYR A 87 -11.84 -19.16 -14.03
C TYR A 87 -11.90 -20.65 -13.64
N ALA A 88 -11.55 -21.01 -12.41
CA ALA A 88 -11.54 -22.38 -11.90
C ALA A 88 -10.71 -23.35 -12.77
N GLY A 89 -9.57 -22.87 -13.30
CA GLY A 89 -8.66 -23.66 -14.13
C GLY A 89 -9.17 -23.98 -15.55
N ARG A 90 -10.18 -23.26 -16.05
CA ARG A 90 -10.73 -23.44 -17.40
C ARG A 90 -9.79 -22.88 -18.48
N THR A 91 -9.04 -23.77 -19.12
CA THR A 91 -8.14 -23.42 -20.23
C THR A 91 -8.89 -22.88 -21.46
N GLU A 92 -10.18 -23.19 -21.63
CA GLU A 92 -10.97 -22.68 -22.75
C GLU A 92 -11.13 -21.15 -22.71
N VAL A 93 -11.00 -20.54 -21.53
CA VAL A 93 -11.04 -19.09 -21.35
C VAL A 93 -9.74 -18.43 -21.83
N GLU A 94 -8.61 -19.14 -21.84
CA GLU A 94 -7.31 -18.60 -22.27
C GLU A 94 -7.26 -18.22 -23.75
N ALA A 95 -8.15 -18.79 -24.56
CA ALA A 95 -8.28 -18.47 -25.98
C ALA A 95 -8.88 -17.07 -26.24
N PHE A 96 -9.47 -16.42 -25.23
CA PHE A 96 -10.05 -15.09 -25.35
C PHE A 96 -9.00 -13.99 -25.08
N PRO A 97 -9.09 -12.84 -25.78
CA PRO A 97 -8.21 -11.69 -25.57
C PRO A 97 -8.36 -11.14 -24.15
N ILE A 98 -7.35 -10.40 -23.66
CA ILE A 98 -7.41 -9.74 -22.35
C ILE A 98 -8.34 -8.51 -22.43
N CYS A 99 -9.18 -8.29 -21.42
CA CYS A 99 -10.04 -7.10 -21.34
C CYS A 99 -9.21 -5.83 -21.05
N GLY A 100 -9.72 -4.66 -21.47
CA GLY A 100 -9.11 -3.37 -21.13
C GLY A 100 -7.68 -3.21 -21.64
N THR A 101 -7.33 -3.72 -22.83
CA THR A 101 -5.96 -3.62 -23.36
C THR A 101 -5.74 -2.36 -24.17
N GLN A 102 -6.78 -1.77 -24.73
CA GLN A 102 -6.71 -0.63 -25.63
C GLN A 102 -7.05 0.66 -24.88
N GLU A 103 -6.53 1.78 -25.37
CA GLU A 103 -7.01 3.09 -24.92
C GLU A 103 -8.25 3.43 -25.75
N PRO A 104 -9.29 4.04 -25.15
CA PRO A 104 -10.46 4.47 -25.92
C PRO A 104 -10.07 5.55 -26.94
N GLU A 105 -10.70 5.52 -28.11
CA GLU A 105 -10.44 6.44 -29.22
C GLU A 105 -11.43 7.63 -29.19
N PRO A 106 -10.96 8.85 -28.85
CA PRO A 106 -11.82 10.02 -28.76
C PRO A 106 -12.08 10.60 -30.15
N VAL A 107 -13.35 10.88 -30.41
CA VAL A 107 -13.81 11.56 -31.62
C VAL A 107 -14.64 12.76 -31.20
N ILE A 108 -14.31 13.93 -31.72
CA ILE A 108 -15.14 15.15 -31.60
C ILE A 108 -15.80 15.36 -32.97
N GLU A 109 -17.13 15.30 -33.05
CA GLU A 109 -17.84 15.71 -34.26
C GLU A 109 -17.78 17.23 -34.46
N GLU A 110 -18.12 17.72 -35.66
CA GLU A 110 -18.06 19.16 -35.97
C GLU A 110 -18.91 19.99 -34.98
N PRO A 111 -18.30 20.90 -34.19
CA PRO A 111 -19.04 21.65 -33.18
C PRO A 111 -20.08 22.59 -33.77
N ILE A 112 -21.25 22.68 -33.13
CA ILE A 112 -22.32 23.60 -33.52
C ILE A 112 -22.19 24.89 -32.70
N ILE A 113 -22.07 26.04 -33.36
CA ILE A 113 -21.83 27.34 -32.72
C ILE A 113 -23.08 28.22 -32.85
N GLU A 114 -23.67 28.61 -31.71
CA GLU A 114 -24.81 29.51 -31.61
C GLU A 114 -24.50 30.69 -30.68
N GLY A 115 -24.18 31.85 -31.26
CA GLY A 115 -23.74 33.02 -30.48
C GLY A 115 -22.39 32.73 -29.79
N ASN A 116 -22.39 32.73 -28.45
CA ASN A 116 -21.22 32.44 -27.63
C ASN A 116 -21.20 31.00 -27.09
N THR A 117 -22.22 30.21 -27.43
CA THR A 117 -22.36 28.83 -26.95
C THR A 117 -21.92 27.86 -28.04
N VAL A 118 -21.11 26.87 -27.66
CA VAL A 118 -20.62 25.78 -28.51
C VAL A 118 -21.20 24.49 -27.99
N SER A 119 -21.95 23.78 -28.83
CA SER A 119 -22.39 22.41 -28.57
C SER A 119 -21.34 21.45 -29.10
N LEU A 120 -20.89 20.54 -28.25
CA LEU A 120 -19.89 19.53 -28.55
C LEU A 120 -20.57 18.17 -28.64
N ASP A 121 -20.01 17.25 -29.44
CA ASP A 121 -20.51 15.89 -29.56
C ASP A 121 -19.35 14.91 -29.66
N ALA A 122 -19.26 14.01 -28.68
CA ALA A 122 -18.29 12.92 -28.62
C ALA A 122 -18.94 11.54 -28.77
N SER A 123 -20.18 11.46 -29.23
CA SER A 123 -20.95 10.20 -29.34
C SER A 123 -20.35 9.22 -30.35
N ALA A 124 -19.52 9.71 -31.28
CA ALA A 124 -18.77 8.89 -32.21
C ALA A 124 -17.48 8.29 -31.63
N SER A 125 -17.12 8.62 -30.38
CA SER A 125 -15.98 8.02 -29.68
C SER A 125 -16.25 6.54 -29.44
N ILE A 126 -15.21 5.71 -29.60
CA ILE A 126 -15.33 4.25 -29.46
C ILE A 126 -14.28 3.72 -28.51
N ASP A 127 -14.65 2.65 -27.82
CA ASP A 127 -13.69 1.76 -27.19
C ASP A 127 -13.68 0.46 -27.99
N SER A 128 -12.49 0.04 -28.39
CA SER A 128 -12.29 -1.14 -29.23
C SER A 128 -12.08 -2.41 -28.40
N ASP A 129 -11.98 -2.29 -27.07
CA ASP A 129 -11.93 -3.46 -26.20
C ASP A 129 -13.27 -4.25 -26.25
N PRO A 130 -13.24 -5.59 -26.12
CA PRO A 130 -14.45 -6.40 -26.22
C PRO A 130 -15.49 -6.11 -25.12
N ASP A 131 -15.06 -5.54 -24.00
CA ASP A 131 -15.86 -4.99 -22.90
C ASP A 131 -15.85 -3.46 -22.83
N GLY A 132 -15.22 -2.80 -23.80
CA GLY A 132 -14.96 -1.38 -23.80
C GLY A 132 -16.24 -0.55 -23.75
N GLN A 133 -16.39 0.23 -22.68
CA GLN A 133 -17.45 1.20 -22.51
C GLN A 133 -16.87 2.52 -22.01
N ILE A 134 -17.13 3.61 -22.73
CA ILE A 134 -16.74 4.95 -22.28
C ILE A 134 -17.61 5.33 -21.08
N THR A 135 -16.97 5.59 -19.94
CA THR A 135 -17.66 5.95 -18.68
C THR A 135 -17.59 7.43 -18.38
N SER A 136 -16.62 8.17 -18.92
CA SER A 136 -16.42 9.58 -18.63
C SER A 136 -15.89 10.36 -19.83
N TYR A 137 -16.41 11.57 -19.99
CA TYR A 137 -15.98 12.58 -20.95
C TYR A 137 -15.51 13.82 -20.19
N THR A 138 -14.26 14.21 -20.40
CA THR A 138 -13.67 15.42 -19.83
C THR A 138 -13.34 16.41 -20.92
N TRP A 139 -13.99 17.58 -20.86
CA TRP A 139 -13.81 18.68 -21.79
C TRP A 139 -13.06 19.82 -21.10
N ILE A 140 -11.99 20.29 -21.74
CA ILE A 140 -11.15 21.37 -21.22
C ILE A 140 -11.07 22.47 -22.27
N THR A 141 -11.43 23.69 -21.91
CA THR A 141 -11.36 24.84 -22.82
C THR A 141 -10.11 25.69 -22.60
N SER A 142 -9.73 26.47 -23.61
CA SER A 142 -8.61 27.42 -23.54
C SER A 142 -8.76 28.52 -22.49
N ASP A 143 -9.99 28.84 -22.06
CA ASP A 143 -10.29 29.79 -20.97
C ASP A 143 -10.36 29.12 -19.59
N GLY A 144 -10.06 27.82 -19.51
CA GLY A 144 -9.90 27.08 -18.26
C GLY A 144 -11.17 26.48 -17.68
N GLN A 145 -12.27 26.43 -18.45
CA GLN A 145 -13.47 25.69 -18.05
C GLN A 145 -13.21 24.19 -18.19
N ILE A 146 -13.64 23.42 -17.18
CA ILE A 146 -13.54 21.96 -17.18
C ILE A 146 -14.93 21.39 -16.91
N ILE A 147 -15.37 20.51 -17.80
CA ILE A 147 -16.64 19.79 -17.67
C ILE A 147 -16.31 18.30 -17.73
N THR A 148 -16.63 17.59 -16.65
CA THR A 148 -16.47 16.13 -16.57
C THR A 148 -17.81 15.50 -16.27
N GLY A 149 -18.18 14.46 -17.01
CA GLY A 149 -19.43 13.73 -16.80
C GLY A 149 -19.62 12.57 -17.77
N THR A 150 -20.80 11.94 -17.72
CA THR A 150 -21.15 10.80 -18.59
C THR A 150 -21.87 11.22 -19.87
N ASP A 151 -22.18 12.51 -20.02
CA ASP A 151 -22.86 13.06 -21.21
C ASP A 151 -21.83 13.36 -22.31
N PRO A 152 -21.91 12.70 -23.49
CA PRO A 152 -21.02 12.98 -24.60
C PRO A 152 -21.32 14.31 -25.32
N THR A 153 -22.44 14.97 -25.00
CA THR A 153 -22.97 16.12 -25.75
C THR A 153 -23.12 17.42 -24.95
N PRO A 154 -22.09 17.89 -24.22
CA PRO A 154 -22.21 19.12 -23.42
C PRO A 154 -22.21 20.38 -24.28
N SER A 155 -22.76 21.46 -23.70
CA SER A 155 -22.68 22.82 -24.26
C SER A 155 -21.81 23.72 -23.39
N ILE A 156 -20.90 24.47 -24.00
CA ILE A 156 -19.96 25.37 -23.32
C ILE A 156 -20.18 26.80 -23.79
N THR A 157 -20.18 27.78 -22.87
CA THR A 157 -20.33 29.20 -23.22
C THR A 157 -19.02 29.94 -22.99
N PHE A 158 -18.52 30.60 -24.04
CA PHE A 158 -17.30 31.39 -24.01
C PHE A 158 -17.59 32.84 -23.64
N SER A 159 -16.73 33.42 -22.80
CA SER A 159 -16.91 34.78 -22.28
C SER A 159 -16.41 35.85 -23.26
N GLU A 160 -15.47 35.51 -24.13
CA GLU A 160 -14.86 36.43 -25.09
C GLU A 160 -15.04 35.90 -26.53
N PRO A 161 -15.18 36.78 -27.53
CA PRO A 161 -15.10 36.39 -28.94
C PRO A 161 -13.64 36.13 -29.33
N GLY A 162 -13.40 35.16 -30.20
CA GLY A 162 -12.04 34.81 -30.62
C GLY A 162 -11.88 33.34 -31.03
N GLU A 163 -10.63 32.96 -31.30
CA GLU A 163 -10.25 31.56 -31.46
C GLU A 163 -10.10 30.91 -30.08
N HIS A 164 -10.82 29.84 -29.85
CA HIS A 164 -10.72 29.01 -28.66
C HIS A 164 -10.41 27.56 -29.05
N THR A 165 -9.85 26.81 -28.10
CA THR A 165 -9.63 25.38 -28.25
C THR A 165 -10.41 24.62 -27.20
N VAL A 166 -10.97 23.50 -27.59
CA VAL A 166 -11.61 22.53 -26.70
C VAL A 166 -10.81 21.22 -26.80
N THR A 167 -10.44 20.67 -25.66
CA THR A 167 -9.72 19.40 -25.55
C THR A 167 -10.65 18.35 -24.96
N LEU A 168 -10.79 17.22 -25.63
CA LEU A 168 -11.51 16.04 -25.13
C LEU A 168 -10.53 15.00 -24.61
N ILE A 169 -10.82 14.48 -23.44
CA ILE A 169 -10.20 13.30 -22.84
C ILE A 169 -11.33 12.37 -22.41
N ILE A 170 -11.31 11.12 -22.83
CA ILE A 170 -12.32 10.13 -22.43
C ILE A 170 -11.70 9.05 -21.55
N THR A 171 -12.51 8.45 -20.68
CA THR A 171 -12.11 7.34 -19.82
C THR A 171 -13.07 6.18 -20.01
N ASP A 172 -12.53 4.97 -20.12
CA ASP A 172 -13.32 3.75 -20.28
C ASP A 172 -13.78 3.17 -18.92
N ASN A 173 -14.37 1.97 -18.94
CA ASN A 173 -14.83 1.21 -17.78
C ASN A 173 -13.69 0.53 -17.02
N THR A 174 -12.47 0.55 -17.56
CA THR A 174 -11.26 0.00 -16.93
C THR A 174 -10.41 1.08 -16.26
N GLY A 175 -10.76 2.36 -16.48
CA GLY A 175 -10.04 3.52 -15.97
C GLY A 175 -8.93 4.03 -16.89
N LYS A 176 -8.77 3.45 -18.09
CA LYS A 176 -7.82 3.92 -19.09
C LYS A 176 -8.30 5.21 -19.72
N VAL A 177 -7.36 6.12 -19.92
CA VAL A 177 -7.61 7.48 -20.38
C VAL A 177 -7.07 7.65 -21.78
N SER A 178 -7.86 8.24 -22.68
CA SER A 178 -7.43 8.51 -24.04
C SER A 178 -6.33 9.56 -24.12
N LYS A 179 -5.59 9.54 -25.23
CA LYS A 179 -4.82 10.73 -25.64
C LYS A 179 -5.75 11.92 -25.85
N PRO A 180 -5.34 13.15 -25.47
CA PRO A 180 -6.19 14.32 -25.66
C PRO A 180 -6.37 14.64 -27.14
N VAL A 181 -7.62 14.86 -27.57
CA VAL A 181 -7.96 15.39 -28.89
C VAL A 181 -8.35 16.85 -28.77
N VAL A 182 -7.78 17.71 -29.61
CA VAL A 182 -8.00 19.15 -29.57
C VAL A 182 -8.78 19.60 -30.80
N GLN A 183 -9.91 20.27 -30.57
CA GLN A 183 -10.74 20.90 -31.59
C GLN A 183 -10.65 22.42 -31.47
N LYS A 184 -10.49 23.11 -32.60
CA LYS A 184 -10.54 24.58 -32.67
C LYS A 184 -11.98 25.04 -32.93
N VAL A 185 -12.39 26.10 -32.25
CA VAL A 185 -13.69 26.76 -32.42
C VAL A 185 -13.50 28.27 -32.48
N THR A 186 -14.28 28.96 -33.32
CA THR A 186 -14.16 30.42 -33.51
C THR A 186 -15.50 31.07 -33.15
N ILE A 187 -15.49 31.88 -32.10
CA ILE A 187 -16.66 32.64 -31.64
C ILE A 187 -16.67 34.02 -32.29
N GLY A 188 -17.71 34.29 -33.08
CA GLY A 188 -17.86 35.56 -33.78
C GLY A 188 -18.25 36.71 -32.85
N THR A 189 -17.77 37.92 -33.14
CA THR A 189 -18.31 39.15 -32.54
C THR A 189 -19.75 39.35 -33.01
N GLN A 190 -20.73 39.42 -32.11
CA GLN A 190 -22.09 39.77 -32.48
C GLN A 190 -22.11 41.17 -33.13
N GLU A 191 -22.41 41.25 -34.42
CA GLU A 191 -22.85 42.50 -35.04
C GLU A 191 -24.27 42.81 -34.55
N THR A 192 -24.38 43.78 -33.64
CA THR A 192 -25.66 44.40 -33.32
C THR A 192 -26.15 45.15 -34.56
N LYS A 193 -27.21 44.62 -35.18
CA LYS A 193 -27.99 45.38 -36.17
C LYS A 193 -28.56 46.62 -35.48
N THR A 194 -28.01 47.77 -35.84
CA THR A 194 -28.54 49.09 -35.50
C THR A 194 -29.84 49.35 -36.26
N GLY A 195 -30.94 49.45 -35.53
CA GLY A 195 -32.24 49.93 -35.97
C GLY A 195 -32.63 51.18 -35.18
N ASP A 196 -32.54 52.30 -35.88
CA ASP A 196 -33.07 53.65 -35.68
C ASP A 196 -34.17 53.89 -34.61
N GLU A 197 -33.96 54.84 -33.68
CA GLU A 197 -34.61 56.17 -33.63
C GLU A 197 -34.60 56.79 -32.20
N SER A 198 -34.10 58.03 -32.14
CA SER A 198 -34.63 59.17 -31.36
C SER A 198 -34.88 59.06 -29.84
N SER A 199 -34.02 59.68 -29.01
CA SER A 199 -34.38 60.87 -28.19
C SER A 199 -33.23 61.30 -27.24
N THR A 200 -32.97 62.62 -27.25
CA THR A 200 -32.29 63.55 -26.32
C THR A 200 -31.43 63.08 -25.11
N PRO A 201 -30.32 63.79 -24.81
CA PRO A 201 -29.40 63.45 -23.71
C PRO A 201 -29.88 63.99 -22.35
N VAL A 202 -29.77 63.16 -21.31
CA VAL A 202 -29.82 63.58 -19.91
C VAL A 202 -28.52 63.16 -19.25
N ASP A 203 -27.88 64.14 -18.60
CA ASP A 203 -26.78 63.97 -17.66
C ASP A 203 -27.10 62.85 -16.67
N ASP A 204 -26.27 61.81 -16.62
CA ASP A 204 -26.09 61.03 -15.40
C ASP A 204 -24.62 60.59 -15.30
N LEU A 205 -24.06 60.90 -14.14
CA LEU A 205 -22.70 60.59 -13.71
C LEU A 205 -22.41 59.08 -13.83
N PRO A 206 -21.16 58.67 -14.08
CA PRO A 206 -20.81 57.25 -14.07
C PRO A 206 -21.06 56.70 -12.65
N PRO A 207 -21.62 55.47 -12.52
CA PRO A 207 -21.72 54.83 -11.22
C PRO A 207 -20.30 54.55 -10.70
N PRO A 208 -20.07 54.59 -9.38
CA PRO A 208 -18.78 54.22 -8.83
C PRO A 208 -18.49 52.78 -9.22
N SER A 209 -17.29 52.55 -9.75
CA SER A 209 -16.70 51.22 -9.90
C SER A 209 -16.86 50.49 -8.57
N VAL A 210 -17.68 49.44 -8.57
CA VAL A 210 -17.78 48.52 -7.43
C VAL A 210 -16.40 47.88 -7.33
N GLU A 211 -15.56 48.40 -6.42
CA GLU A 211 -14.33 47.70 -6.06
C GLU A 211 -14.75 46.38 -5.42
N GLU A 212 -14.31 45.27 -6.00
CA GLU A 212 -14.45 43.96 -5.37
C GLU A 212 -13.75 43.98 -4.02
N THR A 213 -14.54 44.05 -2.94
CA THR A 213 -14.09 43.91 -1.56
C THR A 213 -14.41 42.49 -1.11
N GLY A 214 -13.62 41.51 -1.55
CA GLY A 214 -13.71 40.12 -1.12
C GLY A 214 -12.32 39.55 -0.87
N PRO A 215 -12.20 38.48 -0.05
CA PRO A 215 -10.97 37.71 -0.02
C PRO A 215 -10.72 37.11 -1.41
N PHE A 216 -9.47 37.15 -1.84
CA PHE A 216 -9.04 36.60 -3.12
C PHE A 216 -8.30 35.29 -2.90
N THR A 217 -8.68 34.26 -3.63
CA THR A 217 -8.10 32.92 -3.51
C THR A 217 -6.78 32.84 -4.29
N LEU A 218 -5.74 32.35 -3.62
CA LEU A 218 -4.50 31.88 -4.23
C LEU A 218 -4.55 30.36 -4.32
N THR A 219 -4.46 29.81 -5.53
CA THR A 219 -4.30 28.36 -5.76
C THR A 219 -2.90 28.10 -6.30
N VAL A 220 -2.21 27.14 -5.69
CA VAL A 220 -0.92 26.64 -6.17
C VAL A 220 -1.04 25.17 -6.54
N ILE A 221 -0.52 24.79 -7.70
CA ILE A 221 -0.40 23.39 -8.11
C ILE A 221 1.04 23.01 -8.40
N LYS A 222 1.33 21.71 -8.25
CA LYS A 222 2.62 21.11 -8.59
C LYS A 222 2.61 20.60 -10.04
N ARG A 223 3.71 20.80 -10.76
CA ARG A 223 3.96 20.32 -12.13
C ARG A 223 5.39 19.82 -12.28
N GLY A 224 5.63 19.05 -13.35
CA GLY A 224 6.95 18.55 -13.73
C GLY A 224 7.18 17.10 -13.33
N THR A 225 8.36 16.58 -13.67
CA THR A 225 8.73 15.16 -13.46
C THR A 225 9.34 14.86 -12.09
N GLY A 226 9.75 15.90 -11.36
CA GLY A 226 10.41 15.79 -10.06
C GLY A 226 9.45 16.03 -8.89
N GLU A 227 9.99 15.81 -7.69
CA GLU A 227 9.30 16.02 -6.43
C GLU A 227 9.82 17.23 -5.66
N GLY A 228 9.00 17.77 -4.76
CA GLY A 228 9.31 18.95 -3.96
C GLY A 228 8.08 19.50 -3.24
N GLU A 229 8.34 20.36 -2.27
CA GLU A 229 7.39 20.96 -1.34
C GLU A 229 7.28 22.47 -1.61
N PHE A 230 6.16 23.09 -1.24
CA PHE A 230 6.05 24.54 -1.24
C PHE A 230 5.18 25.08 -0.10
N GLU A 231 5.57 26.24 0.44
CA GLU A 231 4.90 26.91 1.56
C GLU A 231 4.70 28.40 1.29
N SER A 232 3.85 29.06 2.10
CA SER A 232 3.68 30.52 2.08
C SER A 232 3.93 31.15 3.46
N THR A 233 4.58 32.32 3.50
CA THR A 233 4.86 33.06 4.75
C THR A 233 4.34 34.50 4.71
N SER A 234 3.16 34.75 5.29
CA SER A 234 2.60 36.09 5.60
C SER A 234 1.35 35.96 6.51
N PRO A 235 1.07 36.93 7.40
CA PRO A 235 1.21 36.82 8.86
C PRO A 235 0.25 35.85 9.57
N ASP A 236 -0.67 35.18 8.87
CA ASP A 236 -1.57 34.14 9.39
C ASP A 236 -1.67 33.01 8.35
N SER A 237 -0.77 32.02 8.44
CA SER A 237 -0.48 30.98 7.44
C SER A 237 -1.68 30.14 6.99
N GLN A 238 -1.84 29.91 5.67
CA GLN A 238 -2.90 29.03 5.17
C GLN A 238 -2.61 28.33 3.81
N LEU A 239 -1.38 28.39 3.28
CA LEU A 239 -0.94 27.56 2.14
C LEU A 239 0.36 26.81 2.48
N ASP A 240 0.25 25.50 2.69
CA ASP A 240 1.33 24.54 2.99
C ASP A 240 1.02 23.22 2.27
N CYS A 241 2.02 22.61 1.64
CA CYS A 241 1.86 21.47 0.75
C CYS A 241 3.15 20.62 0.78
N ASP A 242 3.02 19.40 1.29
CA ASP A 242 4.09 18.41 1.38
C ASP A 242 4.42 17.77 0.02
N ILE A 243 5.36 16.83 0.02
CA ILE A 243 5.93 16.26 -1.21
C ILE A 243 4.90 15.54 -2.10
N GLU A 244 3.85 14.97 -1.51
CA GLU A 244 2.80 14.20 -2.21
C GLU A 244 1.60 15.08 -2.63
N CYS A 245 1.53 16.31 -2.09
CA CYS A 245 0.45 17.24 -2.34
C CYS A 245 0.56 17.88 -3.75
N ASN A 246 -0.42 17.59 -4.61
CA ASN A 246 -0.45 18.09 -6.00
C ASN A 246 -1.11 19.48 -6.14
N ARG A 247 -1.87 19.93 -5.13
CA ARG A 247 -2.60 21.21 -5.15
C ARG A 247 -2.90 21.70 -3.73
N ALA A 248 -2.69 22.99 -3.48
CA ALA A 248 -3.14 23.70 -2.29
C ALA A 248 -3.86 25.01 -2.67
N SER A 249 -4.79 25.48 -1.83
CA SER A 249 -5.47 26.76 -2.03
C SER A 249 -5.81 27.46 -0.71
N SER A 250 -5.71 28.79 -0.70
CA SER A 250 -5.98 29.63 0.47
C SER A 250 -6.52 31.00 0.08
N ASP A 251 -7.31 31.60 0.95
CA ASP A 251 -7.91 32.92 0.77
C ASP A 251 -7.10 34.02 1.48
N TYR A 252 -6.85 35.13 0.79
CA TYR A 252 -6.08 36.27 1.32
C TYR A 252 -6.87 37.57 1.16
N ALA A 253 -6.64 38.53 2.06
CA ALA A 253 -7.23 39.87 1.92
C ALA A 253 -6.62 40.61 0.72
N LYS A 254 -7.41 41.50 0.09
CA LYS A 254 -6.92 42.41 -0.96
C LYS A 254 -5.67 43.17 -0.50
N ASP A 255 -4.70 43.27 -1.40
CA ASP A 255 -3.39 43.91 -1.21
C ASP A 255 -2.48 43.20 -0.18
N SER A 256 -2.75 41.93 0.16
CA SER A 256 -1.85 41.12 0.98
C SER A 256 -0.61 40.72 0.18
N ASP A 257 0.58 40.96 0.75
CA ASP A 257 1.84 40.43 0.21
C ASP A 257 2.07 39.02 0.76
N VAL A 258 2.19 38.03 -0.13
CA VAL A 258 2.41 36.61 0.19
C VAL A 258 3.76 36.20 -0.34
N ILE A 259 4.61 35.63 0.51
CA ILE A 259 5.89 35.04 0.10
C ILE A 259 5.66 33.55 -0.12
N LEU A 260 6.01 33.03 -1.28
CA LEU A 260 6.01 31.59 -1.61
C LEU A 260 7.44 31.06 -1.57
N LEU A 261 7.65 29.91 -0.90
CA LEU A 261 8.91 29.17 -0.89
C LEU A 261 8.68 27.80 -1.55
N ALA A 262 9.59 27.36 -2.42
CA ALA A 262 9.60 26.01 -3.01
C ALA A 262 10.94 25.30 -2.73
N THR A 263 10.85 24.06 -2.24
CA THR A 263 11.99 23.23 -1.84
C THR A 263 11.97 21.91 -2.62
N PRO A 264 12.91 21.65 -3.54
CA PRO A 264 12.94 20.39 -4.28
C PRO A 264 13.35 19.20 -3.40
N ALA A 265 12.79 18.02 -3.67
CA ALA A 265 13.15 16.77 -3.02
C ALA A 265 14.48 16.20 -3.53
N ALA A 266 15.02 15.18 -2.85
CA ALA A 266 16.26 14.53 -3.26
C ALA A 266 16.14 13.95 -4.69
N GLY A 267 17.08 14.31 -5.57
CA GLY A 267 17.05 13.92 -6.97
C GLY A 267 16.11 14.74 -7.86
N SER A 268 15.60 15.87 -7.36
CA SER A 268 14.81 16.85 -8.10
C SER A 268 15.40 18.26 -8.01
N VAL A 269 15.02 19.13 -8.94
CA VAL A 269 15.41 20.53 -9.04
C VAL A 269 14.16 21.39 -9.25
N PHE A 270 14.07 22.51 -8.53
CA PHE A 270 12.99 23.47 -8.72
C PHE A 270 13.26 24.33 -9.95
N SER A 271 12.37 24.26 -10.94
CA SER A 271 12.52 24.91 -12.25
C SER A 271 11.83 26.27 -12.34
N GLY A 272 11.05 26.66 -11.32
CA GLY A 272 10.47 27.99 -11.19
C GLY A 272 8.94 28.03 -11.07
N TRP A 273 8.45 29.24 -10.81
CA TRP A 273 7.03 29.56 -10.71
C TRP A 273 6.44 29.97 -12.08
N ARG A 274 5.23 29.50 -12.41
CA ARG A 274 4.48 29.91 -13.60
C ARG A 274 3.06 30.39 -13.25
N GLY A 275 2.31 30.82 -14.26
CA GLY A 275 0.96 31.38 -14.10
C GLY A 275 0.98 32.79 -13.52
N GLY A 276 0.04 33.09 -12.63
CA GLY A 276 -0.13 34.35 -11.92
C GLY A 276 0.96 34.67 -10.89
N CYS A 277 1.99 33.82 -10.75
CA CYS A 277 3.17 34.06 -9.92
C CYS A 277 4.44 34.38 -10.73
N ARG A 278 4.32 34.70 -12.02
CA ARG A 278 5.49 34.99 -12.87
C ARG A 278 6.33 36.20 -12.42
N ASP A 279 5.77 37.04 -11.57
CA ASP A 279 6.40 38.25 -11.02
C ASP A 279 7.42 37.94 -9.91
N SER A 280 7.48 36.70 -9.41
CA SER A 280 8.52 36.27 -8.49
C SER A 280 9.83 35.96 -9.23
N GLU A 281 10.82 36.84 -9.12
CA GLU A 281 12.17 36.58 -9.64
C GLU A 281 12.81 35.42 -8.85
N GLY A 282 13.35 34.43 -9.57
CA GLY A 282 13.66 33.11 -9.04
C GLY A 282 14.83 33.01 -8.05
N GLU A 283 14.63 32.17 -7.04
CA GLU A 283 15.57 31.23 -6.38
C GLU A 283 14.74 30.48 -5.30
N GLY A 284 13.64 29.84 -5.71
CA GLY A 284 12.71 29.18 -4.80
C GLY A 284 11.83 30.12 -3.96
N VAL A 285 12.16 31.40 -3.81
CA VAL A 285 11.39 32.39 -3.03
C VAL A 285 10.76 33.45 -3.93
N GLY A 286 9.46 33.74 -3.74
CA GLY A 286 8.72 34.71 -4.54
C GLY A 286 7.68 35.50 -3.76
N THR A 287 7.75 36.84 -3.77
CA THR A 287 6.70 37.69 -3.18
C THR A 287 5.65 38.07 -4.23
N ILE A 288 4.38 37.86 -3.91
CA ILE A 288 3.23 38.24 -4.75
C ILE A 288 2.25 39.09 -3.95
N THR A 289 1.72 40.16 -4.56
CA THR A 289 0.63 40.94 -3.97
C THR A 289 -0.73 40.44 -4.50
N ILE A 290 -1.61 40.05 -3.60
CA ILE A 290 -2.94 39.50 -3.91
C ILE A 290 -3.94 40.64 -4.13
N THR A 291 -4.15 41.01 -5.40
CA THR A 291 -5.11 42.05 -5.80
C THR A 291 -6.35 41.50 -6.51
N LYS A 292 -6.34 40.20 -6.85
CA LYS A 292 -7.41 39.40 -7.46
C LYS A 292 -7.11 37.91 -7.26
N ASN A 293 -8.05 37.01 -7.57
CA ASN A 293 -7.78 35.56 -7.57
C ASN A 293 -6.55 35.23 -8.42
N ARG A 294 -5.61 34.46 -7.87
CA ARG A 294 -4.36 34.08 -8.54
C ARG A 294 -4.20 32.57 -8.59
N TYR A 295 -3.64 32.11 -9.70
CA TYR A 295 -3.31 30.71 -9.95
C TYR A 295 -1.82 30.60 -10.25
N CYS A 296 -1.12 29.74 -9.52
CA CYS A 296 0.33 29.60 -9.63
C CYS A 296 0.73 28.14 -9.80
N GLU A 297 1.78 27.91 -10.57
CA GLU A 297 2.31 26.57 -10.80
C GLU A 297 3.75 26.51 -10.30
N ALA A 298 4.04 25.61 -9.36
CA ALA A 298 5.39 25.25 -8.96
C ALA A 298 5.88 24.10 -9.85
N THR A 299 6.96 24.29 -10.60
CA THR A 299 7.53 23.23 -11.45
C THR A 299 8.77 22.61 -10.81
N PHE A 300 8.73 21.31 -10.55
CA PHE A 300 9.87 20.50 -10.12
C PHE A 300 10.23 19.50 -11.21
N GLU A 301 11.51 19.43 -11.57
CA GLU A 301 12.00 18.47 -12.57
C GLU A 301 13.00 17.53 -11.91
N LEU A 302 13.13 16.29 -12.39
CA LEU A 302 14.19 15.40 -11.90
C LEU A 302 15.56 16.03 -12.19
N ASP A 303 16.50 15.92 -11.26
CA ASP A 303 17.86 16.40 -11.43
C ASP A 303 18.49 15.70 -12.65
N PRO A 304 18.92 16.44 -13.69
CA PRO A 304 19.55 15.87 -14.88
C PRO A 304 20.74 14.95 -14.58
N ALA A 305 21.42 15.12 -13.44
CA ALA A 305 22.50 14.23 -12.99
C ALA A 305 21.98 12.87 -12.50
N GLN A 306 20.80 12.80 -11.90
CA GLN A 306 20.13 11.57 -11.45
C GLN A 306 19.31 10.90 -12.57
N GLN A 307 18.87 11.67 -13.58
CA GLN A 307 18.19 11.16 -14.78
C GLN A 307 19.05 10.21 -15.63
N THR A 308 20.36 10.15 -15.40
CA THR A 308 21.25 9.25 -16.13
C THR A 308 21.45 7.90 -15.46
N LEU A 309 20.97 7.69 -14.22
CA LEU A 309 21.09 6.40 -13.55
C LEU A 309 19.83 5.56 -13.78
N HIS A 310 20.04 4.29 -14.07
CA HIS A 310 18.99 3.30 -14.25
C HIS A 310 18.84 2.44 -13.00
N ARG A 311 17.60 2.29 -12.55
CA ARG A 311 17.26 1.45 -11.40
C ARG A 311 17.32 -0.02 -11.82
N VAL A 312 17.96 -0.85 -10.99
CA VAL A 312 18.01 -2.30 -11.16
C VAL A 312 17.40 -2.97 -9.93
N ARG A 313 16.41 -3.83 -10.18
CA ARG A 313 15.76 -4.65 -9.16
C ARG A 313 15.87 -6.12 -9.54
N VAL A 314 16.28 -6.93 -8.57
CA VAL A 314 16.34 -8.40 -8.73
C VAL A 314 15.40 -9.03 -7.71
N THR A 315 14.68 -10.08 -8.07
CA THR A 315 13.70 -10.74 -7.18
C THR A 315 13.73 -12.25 -7.38
N LYS A 316 13.66 -13.01 -6.29
CA LYS A 316 13.45 -14.46 -6.31
C LYS A 316 11.94 -14.74 -6.36
N ILE A 317 11.52 -15.66 -7.23
CA ILE A 317 10.13 -16.12 -7.33
C ILE A 317 10.08 -17.66 -7.40
N GLY A 318 8.90 -18.24 -7.23
CA GLY A 318 8.69 -19.70 -7.22
C GLY A 318 8.76 -20.33 -5.83
N ASP A 319 8.38 -21.61 -5.74
CA ASP A 319 8.30 -22.39 -4.50
C ASP A 319 9.61 -23.11 -4.13
N GLY A 320 10.61 -23.09 -5.01
CA GLY A 320 11.90 -23.73 -4.81
C GLY A 320 12.90 -22.88 -4.02
N ILE A 321 13.75 -23.55 -3.23
CA ILE A 321 14.88 -22.92 -2.55
C ILE A 321 15.95 -22.52 -3.58
N GLY A 322 16.54 -21.33 -3.44
CA GLY A 322 17.58 -20.85 -4.33
C GLY A 322 18.19 -19.54 -3.86
N SER A 323 19.37 -19.22 -4.38
CA SER A 323 20.11 -17.99 -4.06
C SER A 323 20.54 -17.26 -5.33
N ILE A 324 20.61 -15.94 -5.26
CA ILE A 324 21.01 -15.05 -6.35
C ILE A 324 22.20 -14.21 -5.90
N THR A 325 23.24 -14.12 -6.73
CA THR A 325 24.37 -13.20 -6.51
C THR A 325 24.58 -12.34 -7.76
N VAL A 326 24.66 -11.02 -7.58
CA VAL A 326 24.97 -10.06 -8.63
C VAL A 326 26.37 -9.51 -8.38
N LYS A 327 27.21 -9.53 -9.42
CA LYS A 327 28.57 -9.01 -9.37
C LYS A 327 28.78 -7.87 -10.34
N GLN A 328 29.54 -6.86 -9.91
CA GLN A 328 30.09 -5.80 -10.73
C GLN A 328 31.61 -5.82 -10.57
N ASP A 329 32.36 -5.86 -11.67
CA ASP A 329 33.83 -5.94 -11.67
C ASP A 329 34.40 -7.07 -10.78
N GLY A 330 33.67 -8.19 -10.69
CA GLY A 330 34.03 -9.35 -9.86
C GLY A 330 33.65 -9.27 -8.38
N ASN A 331 33.22 -8.10 -7.89
CA ASN A 331 32.77 -7.88 -6.52
C ASN A 331 31.26 -8.13 -6.39
N VAL A 332 30.83 -8.78 -5.31
CA VAL A 332 29.40 -8.97 -5.04
C VAL A 332 28.80 -7.64 -4.62
N VAL A 333 27.84 -7.15 -5.40
CA VAL A 333 27.15 -5.87 -5.17
C VAL A 333 25.72 -6.08 -4.67
N ILE A 334 25.10 -7.21 -5.01
CA ILE A 334 23.79 -7.63 -4.49
C ILE A 334 23.86 -9.13 -4.19
N SER A 335 23.34 -9.55 -3.03
CA SER A 335 23.19 -10.95 -2.66
C SER A 335 21.80 -11.20 -2.10
N CYS A 336 21.12 -12.23 -2.60
CA CYS A 336 19.78 -12.60 -2.18
C CYS A 336 19.80 -14.07 -1.76
N SER A 337 19.61 -14.29 -0.46
CA SER A 337 19.45 -15.62 0.13
C SER A 337 18.07 -15.86 0.72
N SER A 338 17.28 -14.79 0.96
CA SER A 338 15.91 -14.85 1.49
C SER A 338 14.89 -14.16 0.56
N ASP A 339 13.61 -14.43 0.78
CA ASP A 339 12.47 -14.29 -0.15
C ASP A 339 11.91 -12.87 -0.25
N ARG A 340 12.61 -11.87 0.30
CA ARG A 340 12.27 -10.47 0.12
C ARG A 340 13.12 -9.90 -1.01
N ALA A 341 12.49 -9.06 -1.84
CA ALA A 341 13.11 -8.38 -2.98
C ALA A 341 14.57 -8.00 -2.66
N CYS A 342 15.49 -8.40 -3.54
CA CYS A 342 16.89 -8.05 -3.37
C CYS A 342 17.04 -6.52 -3.24
N GLU A 343 18.07 -6.06 -2.53
CA GLU A 343 18.36 -4.62 -2.44
C GLU A 343 18.30 -3.93 -3.81
N GLU A 344 17.53 -2.85 -3.90
CA GLU A 344 17.42 -2.04 -5.11
C GLU A 344 18.64 -1.11 -5.23
N LYS A 345 19.25 -1.06 -6.41
CA LYS A 345 20.43 -0.22 -6.67
C LYS A 345 20.31 0.52 -8.00
N TYR A 346 21.04 1.63 -8.10
CA TYR A 346 21.08 2.50 -9.27
C TYR A 346 22.44 2.42 -9.95
N TYR A 347 22.45 2.32 -11.28
CA TYR A 347 23.66 2.12 -12.08
C TYR A 347 23.68 3.07 -13.28
N ALA A 348 24.87 3.49 -13.70
CA ALA A 348 25.02 4.32 -14.91
C ALA A 348 24.80 3.48 -16.18
N PRO A 349 24.45 4.11 -17.32
CA PRO A 349 24.24 3.39 -18.57
C PRO A 349 25.57 2.79 -19.06
N GLY A 350 25.52 1.60 -19.65
CA GLY A 350 26.68 0.79 -20.03
C GLY A 350 27.34 0.03 -18.89
N THR A 351 26.78 0.04 -17.67
CA THR A 351 27.30 -0.78 -16.56
C THR A 351 27.04 -2.25 -16.82
N GLU A 352 28.08 -3.08 -16.77
CA GLU A 352 27.96 -4.53 -16.89
C GLU A 352 27.81 -5.21 -15.52
N LEU A 353 26.77 -6.01 -15.36
CA LEU A 353 26.49 -6.84 -14.18
C LEU A 353 26.49 -8.32 -14.55
N THR A 354 26.99 -9.16 -13.66
CA THR A 354 26.92 -10.63 -13.80
C THR A 354 25.99 -11.21 -12.74
N LEU A 355 24.86 -11.76 -13.16
CA LEU A 355 23.87 -12.40 -12.31
C LEU A 355 24.13 -13.90 -12.27
N ARG A 356 24.02 -14.52 -11.09
CA ARG A 356 24.18 -15.96 -10.92
C ARG A 356 23.10 -16.49 -9.99
N ALA A 357 22.30 -17.41 -10.52
CA ALA A 357 21.30 -18.18 -9.77
C ALA A 357 21.87 -19.55 -9.39
N ARG A 358 21.58 -20.01 -8.16
CA ARG A 358 21.94 -21.35 -7.65
C ARG A 358 20.76 -21.95 -6.90
N ALA A 359 20.19 -23.02 -7.45
CA ALA A 359 19.12 -23.78 -6.80
C ALA A 359 19.63 -24.56 -5.58
N GLY A 360 18.77 -24.71 -4.57
CA GLY A 360 19.00 -25.51 -3.37
C GLY A 360 18.81 -27.01 -3.59
N ASP A 361 18.92 -27.79 -2.52
CA ASP A 361 18.60 -29.22 -2.55
C ASP A 361 17.08 -29.35 -2.79
N ASN A 362 16.67 -30.20 -3.75
CA ASN A 362 15.27 -30.44 -4.17
C ASN A 362 14.58 -29.36 -5.03
N ALA A 363 15.29 -28.31 -5.44
CA ALA A 363 14.79 -27.32 -6.39
C ALA A 363 15.56 -27.35 -7.72
N ASP A 364 14.90 -26.91 -8.78
CA ASP A 364 15.50 -26.58 -10.07
C ASP A 364 15.38 -25.08 -10.33
N PHE A 365 16.45 -24.50 -10.89
CA PHE A 365 16.38 -23.16 -11.46
C PHE A 365 15.65 -23.24 -12.81
N VAL A 366 14.47 -22.64 -12.88
CA VAL A 366 13.62 -22.66 -14.07
C VAL A 366 14.14 -21.67 -15.11
N GLY A 367 14.48 -20.46 -14.66
CA GLY A 367 15.03 -19.42 -15.52
C GLY A 367 14.90 -18.01 -14.94
N TRP A 368 15.44 -17.07 -15.68
CA TRP A 368 15.26 -15.64 -15.50
C TRP A 368 13.99 -15.18 -16.24
N GLY A 369 13.22 -14.31 -15.60
CA GLY A 369 12.07 -13.63 -16.16
C GLY A 369 12.25 -12.12 -16.21
N GLU A 370 11.21 -11.44 -16.69
CA GLU A 370 11.19 -10.00 -16.92
C GLU A 370 12.33 -9.58 -17.88
N ASP A 371 13.08 -8.54 -17.57
CA ASP A 371 14.06 -7.93 -18.49
C ASP A 371 15.34 -8.77 -18.64
N CYS A 372 15.55 -9.77 -17.78
CA CYS A 372 16.72 -10.65 -17.79
C CYS A 372 16.53 -11.98 -18.56
N SER A 373 15.37 -12.20 -19.20
CA SER A 373 14.92 -13.47 -19.81
C SER A 373 15.98 -14.50 -20.23
N GLY A 374 15.76 -15.78 -19.90
CA GLY A 374 16.61 -16.90 -20.34
C GLY A 374 16.91 -17.89 -19.22
N ASN A 375 17.61 -18.99 -19.50
CA ASN A 375 17.92 -20.03 -18.50
C ASN A 375 19.42 -20.14 -18.17
N GLU A 376 20.24 -19.22 -18.70
CA GLU A 376 21.68 -19.25 -18.52
C GLU A 376 22.10 -18.72 -17.13
N THR A 377 23.07 -19.37 -16.51
CA THR A 377 23.69 -18.91 -15.26
C THR A 377 25.18 -19.25 -15.26
N PRO A 378 26.10 -18.27 -15.17
CA PRO A 378 25.85 -16.84 -14.99
C PRO A 378 25.29 -16.14 -16.24
N LEU A 379 24.47 -15.11 -16.03
CA LEU A 379 23.91 -14.22 -17.04
C LEU A 379 24.63 -12.85 -16.98
N THR A 380 25.06 -12.33 -18.13
CA THR A 380 25.64 -10.98 -18.23
C THR A 380 24.57 -10.00 -18.68
N LEU A 381 24.45 -8.88 -17.95
CA LEU A 381 23.46 -7.83 -18.17
C LEU A 381 24.18 -6.49 -18.33
N ILE A 382 23.90 -5.75 -19.40
CA ILE A 382 24.38 -4.38 -19.60
C ILE A 382 23.21 -3.44 -19.34
N ILE A 383 23.37 -2.52 -18.38
CA ILE A 383 22.32 -1.60 -17.97
C ILE A 383 22.28 -0.42 -18.95
N GLU A 384 21.25 -0.36 -19.79
CA GLU A 384 20.98 0.77 -20.70
C GLU A 384 19.66 1.49 -20.37
N GLU A 385 18.83 0.88 -19.53
CA GLU A 385 17.57 1.42 -19.04
C GLU A 385 17.21 0.79 -17.68
N ALA A 386 16.14 1.28 -17.04
CA ALA A 386 15.67 0.68 -15.77
C ALA A 386 15.32 -0.79 -16.00
N THR A 387 15.87 -1.68 -15.17
CA THR A 387 15.84 -3.13 -15.39
C THR A 387 15.27 -3.85 -14.18
N LYS A 388 14.30 -4.74 -14.40
CA LYS A 388 13.71 -5.63 -13.42
C LYS A 388 13.93 -7.07 -13.82
N CYS A 389 14.49 -7.86 -12.92
CA CYS A 389 14.84 -9.25 -13.19
C CYS A 389 14.27 -10.18 -12.12
N THR A 390 13.58 -11.22 -12.56
CA THR A 390 13.13 -12.30 -11.66
C THR A 390 13.95 -13.57 -11.90
N ALA A 391 14.24 -14.31 -10.85
CA ALA A 391 14.81 -15.65 -10.93
C ALA A 391 13.82 -16.66 -10.35
N GLU A 392 13.33 -17.57 -11.18
CA GLU A 392 12.36 -18.57 -10.78
C GLU A 392 13.05 -19.88 -10.36
N PHE A 393 12.73 -20.34 -9.16
CA PHE A 393 13.12 -21.65 -8.66
C PHE A 393 11.85 -22.46 -8.40
N ALA A 394 11.77 -23.66 -8.99
CA ALA A 394 10.64 -24.56 -8.78
C ALA A 394 11.09 -25.81 -8.06
N LEU A 395 10.26 -26.31 -7.15
CA LEU A 395 10.49 -27.62 -6.56
C LEU A 395 10.41 -28.71 -7.62
N ARG A 396 11.26 -29.73 -7.47
CA ARG A 396 11.15 -30.94 -8.31
C ARG A 396 9.85 -31.67 -7.98
N PRO A 397 9.11 -32.17 -8.98
CA PRO A 397 7.98 -33.06 -8.73
C PRO A 397 8.41 -34.22 -7.84
N PRO A 398 7.63 -34.57 -6.80
CA PRO A 398 7.99 -35.66 -5.90
C PRO A 398 8.07 -36.97 -6.69
N LEU A 399 9.07 -37.79 -6.38
CA LEU A 399 9.15 -39.13 -6.94
C LEU A 399 7.91 -39.94 -6.48
N PRO A 400 7.54 -41.06 -7.14
CA PRO A 400 6.35 -41.84 -6.80
C PRO A 400 6.32 -42.43 -5.38
N THR A 401 7.40 -42.22 -4.61
CA THR A 401 7.61 -42.70 -3.24
C THR A 401 7.92 -41.54 -2.31
N GLU A 402 7.63 -40.29 -2.71
CA GLU A 402 7.80 -39.10 -1.88
C GLU A 402 6.46 -38.39 -1.73
N TYR A 403 6.28 -37.75 -0.58
CA TYR A 403 5.12 -36.94 -0.26
C TYR A 403 5.55 -35.56 0.21
N ARG A 404 4.73 -34.57 -0.12
CA ARG A 404 5.01 -33.17 0.18
C ARG A 404 4.47 -32.78 1.55
N LEU A 405 5.30 -32.14 2.36
CA LEU A 405 4.91 -31.50 3.62
C LEU A 405 4.93 -29.98 3.45
N THR A 406 3.79 -29.34 3.64
CA THR A 406 3.66 -27.88 3.70
C THR A 406 3.48 -27.44 5.14
N VAL A 407 4.21 -26.42 5.57
CA VAL A 407 4.06 -25.83 6.90
C VAL A 407 3.62 -24.39 6.79
N ASN A 408 2.51 -24.05 7.44
CA ASN A 408 2.02 -22.68 7.53
C ASN A 408 2.32 -22.12 8.93
N ILE A 409 2.57 -20.83 9.01
CA ILE A 409 2.70 -20.12 10.29
C ILE A 409 1.56 -19.09 10.37
N VAL A 410 0.84 -19.12 11.49
CA VAL A 410 -0.18 -18.13 11.83
C VAL A 410 0.19 -17.47 13.15
N THR A 411 0.11 -16.15 13.18
CA THR A 411 0.36 -15.33 14.36
C THR A 411 -0.92 -14.59 14.73
N GLU A 412 -1.29 -14.60 16.01
CA GLU A 412 -2.55 -13.99 16.46
C GLU A 412 -2.40 -12.51 16.87
N THR A 413 -1.18 -12.05 17.20
CA THR A 413 -0.87 -10.65 17.61
C THR A 413 0.55 -10.21 17.16
N THR A 414 1.38 -9.64 18.05
CA THR A 414 2.80 -9.26 17.80
C THR A 414 3.78 -10.41 17.98
N SER A 415 3.27 -11.65 17.96
CA SER A 415 4.06 -12.86 18.15
C SER A 415 4.86 -13.21 16.90
N GLU A 416 6.06 -13.71 17.09
CA GLU A 416 6.91 -14.24 16.03
C GLU A 416 7.36 -15.65 16.40
N GLY A 417 7.58 -16.47 15.40
CA GLY A 417 8.02 -17.83 15.60
C GLY A 417 8.47 -18.42 14.29
N LYS A 418 9.43 -19.34 14.40
CA LYS A 418 9.93 -20.11 13.27
C LYS A 418 9.55 -21.56 13.44
N VAL A 419 9.35 -22.24 12.32
CA VAL A 419 9.24 -23.69 12.31
C VAL A 419 10.42 -24.23 11.55
N THR A 420 11.16 -25.14 12.18
CA THR A 420 12.24 -25.85 11.52
C THR A 420 11.97 -27.34 11.54
N SER A 421 12.60 -28.06 10.64
CA SER A 421 12.77 -29.49 10.73
C SER A 421 14.26 -29.81 10.76
N GLY A 422 14.61 -31.03 11.16
CA GLY A 422 16.00 -31.48 11.05
C GLY A 422 16.56 -31.50 9.63
N ARG A 423 15.69 -31.44 8.59
CA ARG A 423 16.05 -31.44 7.15
C ARG A 423 14.94 -30.79 6.31
N GLY A 424 15.26 -29.71 5.59
CA GLY A 424 14.40 -29.11 4.55
C GLY A 424 13.56 -27.94 5.05
N ILE A 425 12.57 -28.19 5.92
CA ILE A 425 11.69 -27.11 6.40
C ILE A 425 12.44 -26.12 7.31
N GLU A 426 12.42 -24.83 6.93
CA GLU A 426 12.82 -23.66 7.73
C GLU A 426 11.88 -22.48 7.42
N CYS A 427 10.72 -22.50 8.06
CA CYS A 427 9.66 -21.55 7.81
C CYS A 427 10.07 -20.14 8.19
N GLY A 428 10.14 -19.31 7.17
CA GLY A 428 10.79 -18.00 7.13
C GLY A 428 11.48 -17.77 5.79
N GLU A 429 12.10 -18.83 5.24
CA GLU A 429 12.67 -18.89 3.88
C GLU A 429 12.14 -20.09 3.06
N ASP A 430 11.85 -21.21 3.74
CA ASP A 430 11.29 -22.41 3.12
C ASP A 430 10.25 -23.11 4.02
N CYS A 431 9.03 -23.15 3.52
CA CYS A 431 7.89 -23.72 4.21
C CYS A 431 7.41 -25.04 3.58
N VAL A 432 8.10 -25.58 2.57
CA VAL A 432 7.63 -26.74 1.80
C VAL A 432 8.78 -27.69 1.45
N GLU A 433 8.65 -28.97 1.79
CA GLU A 433 9.68 -29.98 1.47
C GLU A 433 9.06 -31.34 1.12
N ASN A 434 9.74 -32.13 0.29
CA ASN A 434 9.36 -33.50 -0.06
C ASN A 434 10.16 -34.52 0.78
N TYR A 435 9.46 -35.56 1.24
CA TYR A 435 10.03 -36.62 2.08
C TYR A 435 9.61 -37.99 1.59
N LEU A 436 10.41 -39.03 1.87
CA LEU A 436 10.09 -40.39 1.42
C LEU A 436 8.86 -40.98 2.15
N ASP A 437 8.14 -41.88 1.48
CA ASP A 437 7.05 -42.67 2.05
C ASP A 437 7.54 -43.43 3.31
N GLY A 438 6.81 -43.24 4.41
CA GLY A 438 7.12 -43.76 5.74
C GLY A 438 8.20 -43.00 6.50
N GLU A 439 8.78 -41.93 5.96
CA GLU A 439 9.77 -41.12 6.65
C GLU A 439 9.13 -40.38 7.84
N MET A 440 9.82 -40.40 8.99
CA MET A 440 9.39 -39.65 10.16
C MET A 440 10.06 -38.29 10.19
N VAL A 441 9.30 -37.25 9.85
CA VAL A 441 9.72 -35.86 9.95
C VAL A 441 9.41 -35.34 11.34
N ARG A 442 10.29 -34.51 11.89
CA ARG A 442 10.07 -33.85 13.18
C ARG A 442 10.13 -32.35 12.98
N LEU A 443 8.98 -31.70 13.11
CA LEU A 443 8.88 -30.25 13.15
C LEU A 443 9.20 -29.75 14.56
N PHE A 444 9.85 -28.60 14.62
CA PHE A 444 10.19 -27.86 15.82
C PHE A 444 9.68 -26.44 15.65
N ALA A 445 8.65 -26.10 16.41
CA ALA A 445 8.26 -24.71 16.62
C ALA A 445 9.27 -24.08 17.59
N ILE A 446 9.88 -23.00 17.15
CA ILE A 446 10.83 -22.19 17.90
C ILE A 446 10.16 -20.83 18.03
N PRO A 447 9.42 -20.58 19.12
CA PRO A 447 8.91 -19.25 19.37
C PRO A 447 10.10 -18.30 19.57
N GLU A 448 10.03 -17.12 18.97
CA GLU A 448 10.97 -16.03 19.28
C GLU A 448 10.72 -15.56 20.73
N PRO A 449 11.68 -14.87 21.38
CA PRO A 449 11.50 -14.35 22.73
C PRO A 449 10.17 -13.59 22.89
N HIS A 450 9.45 -13.83 24.00
CA HIS A 450 8.12 -13.25 24.31
C HIS A 450 6.97 -13.67 23.40
N SER A 451 7.19 -14.70 22.59
CA SER A 451 6.15 -15.49 21.96
C SER A 451 6.10 -16.87 22.60
N HIS A 452 4.92 -17.49 22.61
CA HIS A 452 4.79 -18.92 22.84
C HIS A 452 4.20 -19.60 21.63
N PHE A 453 4.60 -20.85 21.48
CA PHE A 453 3.91 -21.75 20.60
C PHE A 453 2.58 -22.19 21.23
N LYS A 454 1.47 -21.93 20.55
CA LYS A 454 0.13 -22.26 21.03
C LYS A 454 -0.23 -23.70 20.67
N GLN A 455 -0.23 -24.02 19.38
CA GLN A 455 -0.61 -25.35 18.89
C GLN A 455 -0.27 -25.57 17.42
N TRP A 456 -0.23 -26.84 17.03
CA TRP A 456 -0.27 -27.32 15.66
C TRP A 456 -1.71 -27.59 15.26
N LEU A 457 -2.08 -27.23 14.03
CA LEU A 457 -3.34 -27.62 13.38
C LEU A 457 -3.07 -28.23 12.00
N GLY A 458 -3.62 -29.41 11.73
CA GLY A 458 -3.79 -29.97 10.39
C GLY A 458 -5.18 -29.67 9.82
N PRO A 459 -5.37 -29.83 8.50
CA PRO A 459 -6.68 -29.62 7.84
C PRO A 459 -7.75 -30.60 8.34
N ASP A 460 -7.34 -31.80 8.74
CA ASP A 460 -8.17 -32.81 9.38
C ASP A 460 -7.58 -33.14 10.77
N GLU A 461 -8.42 -33.52 11.74
CA GLU A 461 -7.99 -33.81 13.13
C GLU A 461 -7.09 -35.06 13.28
N GLU A 462 -6.64 -35.64 12.17
CA GLU A 462 -5.88 -36.90 12.12
C GLU A 462 -4.36 -36.71 12.27
N TYR A 463 -3.79 -35.60 11.77
CA TYR A 463 -2.35 -35.33 11.84
C TYR A 463 -2.07 -33.84 12.13
N CYS A 464 -0.84 -33.55 12.59
CA CYS A 464 -0.41 -32.20 12.94
C CYS A 464 -1.30 -31.49 13.97
N GLN A 465 -1.63 -32.21 15.04
CA GLN A 465 -2.45 -31.69 16.14
C GLN A 465 -1.69 -31.74 17.46
N GLY A 466 -1.74 -30.63 18.20
CA GLY A 466 -1.32 -30.60 19.61
C GLY A 466 -0.40 -29.44 19.97
N THR A 467 -0.11 -29.33 21.27
CA THR A 467 0.53 -28.15 21.88
C THR A 467 2.02 -28.32 22.18
N ARG A 468 2.63 -29.40 21.70
CA ARG A 468 4.08 -29.64 21.91
C ARG A 468 4.89 -28.88 20.86
N LEU A 469 5.97 -28.23 21.31
CA LEU A 469 6.94 -27.55 20.43
C LEU A 469 7.53 -28.48 19.36
N SER A 470 7.68 -29.78 19.68
CA SER A 470 8.10 -30.79 18.71
C SER A 470 6.92 -31.65 18.28
N MET A 471 6.71 -31.75 16.96
CA MET A 471 5.66 -32.55 16.33
C MET A 471 6.28 -33.61 15.41
N PRO A 472 6.18 -34.90 15.74
CA PRO A 472 6.53 -35.97 14.81
C PRO A 472 5.39 -36.20 13.80
N ILE A 473 5.76 -36.36 12.54
CA ILE A 473 4.85 -36.61 11.42
C ILE A 473 5.42 -37.80 10.64
N ILE A 474 4.58 -38.76 10.28
CA ILE A 474 4.96 -39.82 9.35
C ILE A 474 4.41 -39.42 7.98
N MET A 475 5.27 -39.43 6.97
CA MET A 475 4.91 -39.03 5.62
C MET A 475 4.39 -40.24 4.84
N ASP A 476 3.07 -40.40 4.78
CA ASP A 476 2.35 -41.46 4.05
C ASP A 476 1.34 -40.89 3.02
N SER A 477 1.25 -39.56 2.96
CA SER A 477 0.45 -38.76 2.04
C SER A 477 1.06 -37.36 2.02
N ASP A 478 0.64 -36.53 1.05
CA ASP A 478 0.83 -35.09 1.18
C ASP A 478 0.17 -34.60 2.48
N LYS A 479 0.85 -33.72 3.22
CA LYS A 479 0.37 -33.17 4.49
C LYS A 479 0.62 -31.67 4.56
N SER A 480 -0.27 -30.97 5.28
CA SER A 480 -0.14 -29.55 5.59
C SER A 480 -0.33 -29.32 7.08
N CYS A 481 0.57 -28.55 7.70
CA CYS A 481 0.61 -28.37 9.15
C CYS A 481 0.77 -26.89 9.48
N THR A 482 -0.15 -26.34 10.26
CA THR A 482 -0.14 -24.93 10.65
C THR A 482 0.37 -24.80 12.08
N ALA A 483 1.49 -24.11 12.28
CA ALA A 483 1.96 -23.67 13.58
C ALA A 483 1.27 -22.36 13.96
N ILE A 484 0.69 -22.29 15.15
CA ILE A 484 0.13 -21.06 15.70
C ILE A 484 1.02 -20.56 16.83
N PHE A 485 1.47 -19.32 16.71
CA PHE A 485 2.19 -18.60 17.77
C PHE A 485 1.30 -17.51 18.37
N GLY A 486 1.37 -17.37 19.69
CA GLY A 486 0.76 -16.28 20.45
C GLY A 486 1.84 -15.51 21.22
N SER A 487 1.51 -14.35 21.79
CA SER A 487 2.46 -13.58 22.60
C SER A 487 2.36 -13.97 24.07
N ASP A 488 3.50 -14.14 24.74
CA ASP A 488 3.56 -14.32 26.20
C ASP A 488 3.08 -13.07 26.94
N SER A 489 3.28 -11.90 26.33
CA SER A 489 2.81 -10.63 26.86
C SER A 489 1.29 -10.53 26.91
N ASP A 490 0.57 -11.23 26.03
CA ASP A 490 -0.90 -11.30 26.09
C ASP A 490 -1.36 -12.11 27.33
N VAL A 491 -0.66 -13.20 27.65
CA VAL A 491 -0.99 -14.06 28.82
C VAL A 491 -0.59 -13.38 30.13
N ALA A 492 0.60 -12.78 30.19
CA ALA A 492 1.08 -12.06 31.37
C ALA A 492 0.20 -10.84 31.68
N ALA A 493 -0.20 -10.09 30.65
CA ALA A 493 -1.09 -8.95 30.81
C ALA A 493 -2.48 -9.36 31.32
N GLN A 494 -3.03 -10.49 30.86
CA GLN A 494 -4.29 -11.04 31.36
C GLN A 494 -4.19 -11.53 32.81
N GLU A 495 -3.11 -12.21 33.19
CA GLU A 495 -2.88 -12.66 34.57
C GLU A 495 -2.68 -11.48 35.53
N MET A 496 -1.92 -10.46 35.13
CA MET A 496 -1.69 -9.24 35.93
C MET A 496 -2.97 -8.43 36.12
N VAL A 497 -3.79 -8.26 35.08
CA VAL A 497 -5.09 -7.57 35.20
C VAL A 497 -5.99 -8.32 36.19
N LYS A 498 -6.01 -9.65 36.11
CA LYS A 498 -6.78 -10.49 37.03
C LYS A 498 -6.27 -10.45 38.48
N GLU A 499 -4.95 -10.40 38.70
CA GLU A 499 -4.35 -10.24 40.03
C GLU A 499 -4.68 -8.86 40.62
N PHE A 500 -4.72 -7.82 39.79
CA PHE A 500 -5.12 -6.47 40.18
C PHE A 500 -6.61 -6.39 40.59
N GLU A 501 -7.47 -7.13 39.89
CA GLU A 501 -8.88 -7.32 40.24
C GLU A 501 -9.07 -8.09 41.55
N ASP A 502 -8.19 -9.06 41.83
CA ASP A 502 -8.27 -9.96 42.99
C ASP A 502 -7.65 -9.37 44.28
N GLU A 503 -6.56 -8.59 44.20
CA GLU A 503 -5.80 -8.10 45.37
C GLU A 503 -6.07 -6.63 45.80
N GLY A 504 -6.73 -5.80 44.99
CA GLY A 504 -6.80 -4.35 45.23
C GLY A 504 -7.90 -3.88 46.19
N TYR A 505 -7.53 -3.46 47.41
CA TYR A 505 -8.28 -2.46 48.17
C TYR A 505 -7.58 -1.10 48.02
N LEU A 506 -8.34 -0.03 47.86
CA LEU A 506 -7.81 1.33 47.91
C LEU A 506 -7.31 1.62 49.34
N GLU A 507 -6.05 2.04 49.44
CA GLU A 507 -5.40 2.26 50.73
C GLU A 507 -6.14 3.34 51.53
N GLY A 508 -6.62 2.97 52.72
CA GLY A 508 -7.35 3.88 53.61
C GLY A 508 -8.86 3.99 53.38
N THR A 509 -9.45 3.32 52.39
CA THR A 509 -10.92 3.38 52.15
C THR A 509 -11.64 2.03 52.31
N ASN A 510 -10.92 0.90 52.38
CA ASN A 510 -11.50 -0.44 52.53
C ASN A 510 -12.46 -0.84 51.37
N GLU A 511 -12.48 -0.07 50.28
CA GLU A 511 -13.24 -0.32 49.06
C GLU A 511 -12.38 -1.12 48.06
N LYS A 512 -12.98 -2.08 47.36
CA LYS A 512 -12.25 -2.82 46.31
C LYS A 512 -12.12 -1.96 45.06
N LEU A 513 -11.01 -2.12 44.34
CA LEU A 513 -10.76 -1.37 43.10
C LEU A 513 -11.89 -1.56 42.06
N THR A 514 -12.48 -2.75 42.02
CA THR A 514 -13.60 -3.16 41.16
C THR A 514 -14.96 -2.56 41.54
N ASP A 515 -15.10 -1.99 42.74
CA ASP A 515 -16.31 -1.28 43.17
C ASP A 515 -16.32 0.19 42.71
N VAL A 516 -15.13 0.77 42.44
CA VAL A 516 -14.94 2.17 42.04
C VAL A 516 -14.85 2.32 40.51
N TYR A 517 -14.16 1.39 39.85
CA TYR A 517 -14.05 1.34 38.40
C TYR A 517 -14.85 0.13 37.88
N ARG A 518 -15.96 0.37 37.16
CA ARG A 518 -16.80 -0.72 36.65
C ARG A 518 -16.05 -1.54 35.57
N PRO A 519 -16.33 -2.85 35.45
CA PRO A 519 -15.35 -3.82 34.93
C PRO A 519 -15.25 -3.95 33.41
N ILE A 520 -15.94 -3.14 32.59
CA ILE A 520 -16.15 -3.53 31.18
C ILE A 520 -15.24 -2.78 30.18
N ASP A 521 -14.78 -1.56 30.46
CA ASP A 521 -14.06 -0.76 29.44
C ASP A 521 -12.53 -0.66 29.63
N ASN A 522 -11.96 -1.17 30.73
CA ASN A 522 -10.54 -0.96 31.06
C ASN A 522 -9.66 -2.23 30.96
N SER A 523 -10.25 -3.43 30.82
CA SER A 523 -9.47 -4.68 30.74
C SER A 523 -8.52 -4.67 29.54
N ASP A 524 -9.04 -4.24 28.40
CA ASP A 524 -8.34 -4.33 27.12
C ASP A 524 -7.26 -3.25 27.02
N CYS A 525 -7.54 -2.04 27.52
CA CYS A 525 -6.56 -0.95 27.66
C CYS A 525 -5.42 -1.27 28.64
N LEU A 526 -5.72 -1.95 29.76
CA LEU A 526 -4.70 -2.38 30.72
C LEU A 526 -3.86 -3.52 30.16
N GLN A 527 -4.49 -4.49 29.48
CA GLN A 527 -3.77 -5.58 28.82
C GLN A 527 -2.78 -5.03 27.79
N GLU A 528 -3.22 -4.04 27.02
CA GLU A 528 -2.43 -3.37 26.00
C GLU A 528 -1.26 -2.56 26.56
N ALA A 529 -1.48 -1.83 27.67
CA ALA A 529 -0.42 -1.07 28.34
C ALA A 529 0.67 -1.97 28.94
N PHE A 530 0.30 -3.11 29.53
CA PHE A 530 1.25 -4.08 30.06
C PHE A 530 2.04 -4.77 28.94
N ARG A 531 1.36 -5.12 27.84
CA ARG A 531 1.98 -5.68 26.64
C ARG A 531 3.02 -4.75 26.01
N LEU A 532 2.74 -3.45 25.95
CA LEU A 532 3.68 -2.43 25.44
C LEU A 532 4.87 -2.21 26.38
N SER A 533 4.63 -2.25 27.69
CA SER A 533 5.66 -2.03 28.71
C SER A 533 6.66 -3.18 28.79
N GLU A 534 6.20 -4.42 28.70
CA GLU A 534 7.06 -5.61 28.72
C GLU A 534 7.94 -5.70 27.46
N ASN A 535 7.37 -5.44 26.29
CA ASN A 535 8.08 -5.40 25.01
C ASN A 535 9.18 -4.31 24.96
N ALA A 536 8.96 -3.16 25.61
CA ALA A 536 9.95 -2.09 25.72
C ALA A 536 11.14 -2.47 26.63
N MET A 537 10.93 -3.32 27.64
CA MET A 537 11.99 -3.74 28.58
C MET A 537 12.88 -4.86 28.04
N PHE A 538 12.39 -5.70 27.12
CA PHE A 538 13.10 -6.91 26.68
C PHE A 538 13.76 -6.84 25.29
N LYS A 539 13.43 -5.86 24.43
CA LYS A 539 14.25 -5.55 23.23
C LYS A 539 15.66 -5.03 23.56
N VAL A 540 15.97 -4.91 24.85
CA VAL A 540 17.33 -4.72 25.41
C VAL A 540 17.89 -6.11 25.77
N GLU A 541 18.09 -7.00 24.79
CA GLU A 541 18.50 -8.39 25.06
C GLU A 541 19.98 -8.58 25.43
N GLU A 542 20.74 -7.50 25.52
CA GLU A 542 21.97 -7.48 26.30
C GLU A 542 21.83 -6.37 27.32
N HIS A 543 22.02 -6.67 28.60
CA HIS A 543 22.41 -5.63 29.56
C HIS A 543 23.62 -4.92 28.93
N LEU A 544 23.41 -3.72 28.37
CA LEU A 544 24.44 -2.96 27.71
C LEU A 544 25.48 -2.58 28.76
N LEU A 545 26.60 -3.31 28.75
CA LEU A 545 27.73 -3.02 29.60
C LEU A 545 28.50 -1.88 28.93
N LEU A 546 28.28 -0.66 29.41
CA LEU A 546 28.92 0.53 28.86
C LEU A 546 30.38 0.57 29.35
N THR A 547 31.30 0.03 28.56
CA THR A 547 32.75 -0.01 28.88
C THR A 547 33.50 1.27 28.51
N GLY A 548 32.78 2.34 28.15
CA GLY A 548 33.32 3.63 27.73
C GLY A 548 32.64 4.81 28.42
N SER A 549 33.22 6.01 28.29
CA SER A 549 32.74 7.21 28.97
C SER A 549 31.40 7.71 28.42
N TRP A 550 30.39 7.80 29.28
CA TRP A 550 29.26 8.72 29.13
C TRP A 550 29.78 10.13 28.80
N PRO A 551 29.26 10.89 27.80
CA PRO A 551 27.91 10.84 27.20
C PRO A 551 27.81 10.36 25.73
N HIS A 552 28.87 9.79 25.14
CA HIS A 552 28.94 9.62 23.67
C HIS A 552 28.04 8.52 23.06
N GLN A 553 27.39 7.66 23.85
CA GLN A 553 26.65 6.49 23.37
C GLN A 553 25.17 6.72 23.03
N PHE A 554 24.58 7.88 23.37
CA PHE A 554 23.13 8.14 23.22
C PHE A 554 22.78 9.35 22.32
N HIS A 555 23.71 9.86 21.51
CA HIS A 555 23.40 11.00 20.65
C HIS A 555 22.65 10.57 19.37
N ARG A 556 21.38 10.98 19.25
CA ARG A 556 20.47 10.97 18.07
C ARG A 556 19.82 9.63 17.66
N LYS A 557 18.70 9.24 18.28
CA LYS A 557 17.56 8.61 17.57
C LYS A 557 16.23 8.95 18.25
N GLU A 558 15.30 9.50 17.47
CA GLU A 558 14.08 10.18 17.92
C GLU A 558 12.82 9.45 17.43
N TRP A 559 11.80 9.40 18.32
CA TRP A 559 10.39 9.01 18.16
C TRP A 559 10.01 7.76 17.34
N TYR A 560 9.38 6.79 18.00
CA TYR A 560 8.59 5.73 17.38
C TYR A 560 7.13 6.17 17.22
N TRP A 561 6.63 6.34 15.97
CA TRP A 561 5.28 6.82 15.59
C TRP A 561 4.90 6.35 14.15
N PRO A 562 3.60 6.07 13.81
CA PRO A 562 2.40 6.17 14.62
C PRO A 562 1.89 4.86 15.25
N LEU A 563 1.20 5.00 16.39
CA LEU A 563 0.42 3.96 17.05
C LEU A 563 -1.11 4.21 16.83
N PRO A 564 -1.96 3.18 16.73
CA PRO A 564 -3.42 3.28 16.53
C PRO A 564 -4.17 4.22 17.50
N GLY A 565 -5.23 4.88 17.00
CA GLY A 565 -6.00 5.91 17.72
C GLY A 565 -6.92 5.43 18.85
N ASN A 566 -7.02 4.12 19.06
CA ASN A 566 -7.74 3.46 20.16
C ASN A 566 -6.79 2.97 21.28
N LEU A 567 -5.51 3.39 21.26
CA LEU A 567 -4.50 3.11 22.28
C LEU A 567 -4.26 4.31 23.20
N CYS A 568 -3.90 4.06 24.45
CA CYS A 568 -3.60 5.14 25.40
C CYS A 568 -2.25 5.85 25.16
N THR A 569 -1.26 5.25 24.47
CA THR A 569 0.03 5.89 24.13
C THR A 569 0.18 6.03 22.62
N LYS A 570 0.70 7.18 22.20
CA LYS A 570 0.84 7.72 20.84
C LYS A 570 2.26 7.48 20.30
N SER A 571 3.35 7.96 20.92
CA SER A 571 4.75 7.77 20.45
C SER A 571 5.79 7.67 21.60
N ILE A 572 7.04 7.26 21.35
CA ILE A 572 8.12 7.10 22.38
C ILE A 572 9.49 7.61 21.87
N GLN A 573 10.28 8.37 22.65
CA GLN A 573 11.63 8.92 22.34
C GLN A 573 12.62 8.79 23.52
N ILE A 574 13.92 8.58 23.30
CA ILE A 574 14.96 8.67 24.36
C ILE A 574 15.56 10.09 24.37
N ILE A 575 15.57 10.82 25.50
CA ILE A 575 15.85 12.27 25.51
C ILE A 575 17.06 12.75 26.34
N SER A 576 17.74 11.93 27.15
CA SER A 576 18.93 12.41 27.89
C SER A 576 20.12 11.43 27.87
N GLY A 577 21.24 11.96 27.35
CA GLY A 577 22.50 11.26 27.14
C GLY A 577 23.76 12.07 27.49
N GLY A 578 23.70 13.38 27.79
CA GLY A 578 24.84 14.27 28.14
C GLY A 578 24.35 15.70 28.46
N THR A 579 24.99 16.57 29.26
CA THR A 579 26.42 16.71 29.63
C THR A 579 26.69 17.16 31.08
N ASP A 580 25.71 17.43 31.95
CA ASP A 580 25.98 18.01 33.28
C ASP A 580 25.05 17.50 34.39
N ILE A 581 25.46 16.47 35.13
CA ILE A 581 24.90 16.23 36.48
C ILE A 581 26.02 15.75 37.41
N LEU A 582 26.68 16.73 38.04
CA LEU A 582 27.38 16.52 39.31
C LEU A 582 26.33 16.15 40.38
N LEU A 583 26.60 15.14 41.21
CA LEU A 583 25.81 14.90 42.42
C LEU A 583 25.87 16.14 43.33
N ALA A 584 24.83 16.36 44.15
CA ALA A 584 24.67 17.58 44.98
C ALA A 584 25.81 17.87 45.97
N ASP A 585 26.79 16.96 46.11
CA ASP A 585 28.03 17.11 46.89
C ASP A 585 29.29 17.37 46.04
N GLY A 586 29.16 17.51 44.71
CA GLY A 586 30.23 17.88 43.80
C GLY A 586 31.21 16.75 43.43
N LYS A 587 30.81 15.47 43.54
CA LYS A 587 31.66 14.34 43.11
C LYS A 587 31.27 13.81 41.71
N GLU A 588 32.28 13.47 40.92
CA GLU A 588 32.14 12.69 39.66
C GLU A 588 31.69 11.25 39.94
N PHE A 589 30.91 10.67 39.02
CA PHE A 589 30.42 9.27 39.09
C PHE A 589 31.58 8.27 39.06
N VAL A 590 31.52 7.25 39.92
CA VAL A 590 32.56 6.23 40.05
C VAL A 590 32.09 4.94 39.40
N LYS A 591 33.01 4.25 38.73
CA LYS A 591 32.82 2.88 38.21
C LYS A 591 32.28 1.95 39.30
N GLY A 592 31.14 1.31 39.04
CA GLY A 592 30.41 0.43 39.96
C GLY A 592 29.02 0.94 40.40
N ASP A 593 28.61 2.12 39.95
CA ASP A 593 27.35 2.79 40.32
C ASP A 593 26.23 2.66 39.25
N TYR A 594 24.99 2.96 39.63
CA TYR A 594 23.83 3.06 38.73
C TYR A 594 23.60 4.53 38.29
N ILE A 595 23.30 4.74 37.02
CA ILE A 595 23.02 6.02 36.36
C ILE A 595 21.55 6.07 35.93
N LYS A 596 20.92 7.25 36.01
CA LYS A 596 19.54 7.49 35.59
C LYS A 596 19.50 8.13 34.19
N VAL A 597 18.67 7.61 33.29
CA VAL A 597 18.40 8.09 31.92
C VAL A 597 16.90 8.40 31.76
N GLU A 598 16.51 9.29 30.85
CA GLU A 598 15.11 9.73 30.68
C GLU A 598 14.59 9.45 29.25
N VAL A 599 13.38 8.85 29.17
CA VAL A 599 12.65 8.50 27.94
C VAL A 599 11.31 9.26 27.93
N GLU A 600 10.90 9.85 26.80
CA GLU A 600 9.66 10.60 26.62
C GLU A 600 8.61 9.79 25.85
N LEU A 601 7.46 9.56 26.45
CA LEU A 601 6.26 8.97 25.84
C LEU A 601 5.31 10.10 25.46
N LEU A 602 4.55 9.96 24.37
CA LEU A 602 3.49 10.86 23.98
C LEU A 602 2.20 10.07 23.98
N ASN A 603 1.11 10.58 24.55
CA ASN A 603 -0.21 9.95 24.50
C ASN A 603 -1.14 10.63 23.47
N HIS A 604 -2.36 10.11 23.31
CA HIS A 604 -3.35 10.56 22.31
C HIS A 604 -3.84 12.01 22.52
N GLU A 605 -3.66 12.57 23.72
CA GLU A 605 -3.98 13.96 24.07
C GLU A 605 -2.80 14.93 23.87
N GLY A 606 -1.66 14.43 23.35
CA GLY A 606 -0.44 15.23 23.16
C GLY A 606 0.32 15.50 24.45
N VAL A 607 -0.07 14.85 25.55
CA VAL A 607 0.63 14.92 26.83
C VAL A 607 1.88 14.06 26.73
N LYS A 608 2.99 14.66 27.15
CA LYS A 608 4.31 14.05 27.20
C LYS A 608 4.56 13.50 28.59
N GLU A 609 4.95 12.25 28.70
CA GLU A 609 5.35 11.63 29.97
C GLU A 609 6.81 11.22 29.90
N ILE A 610 7.62 11.70 30.84
CA ILE A 610 9.04 11.38 30.91
C ILE A 610 9.22 10.25 31.93
N VAL A 611 9.66 9.10 31.46
CA VAL A 611 9.90 7.90 32.26
C VAL A 611 11.41 7.74 32.50
N PRO A 612 11.85 7.74 33.77
CA PRO A 612 13.26 7.54 34.12
C PRO A 612 13.62 6.05 34.20
N VAL A 613 14.79 5.68 33.66
CA VAL A 613 15.32 4.32 33.58
C VAL A 613 16.70 4.27 34.23
N LEU A 614 17.02 3.19 34.96
CA LEU A 614 18.33 3.02 35.62
C LEU A 614 19.25 2.12 34.79
N VAL A 615 20.49 2.55 34.61
CA VAL A 615 21.52 1.93 33.78
C VAL A 615 22.78 1.75 34.62
N TYR A 616 23.34 0.54 34.67
CA TYR A 616 24.52 0.27 35.50
C TYR A 616 25.83 0.66 34.79
N TYR A 617 26.75 1.34 35.49
CA TYR A 617 28.04 1.80 34.96
C TYR A 617 29.21 1.10 35.65
N GLY A 618 29.73 0.03 35.04
CA GLY A 618 30.85 -0.75 35.55
C GLY A 618 31.34 -1.79 34.53
N ASP A 619 32.50 -2.39 34.80
CA ASP A 619 33.13 -3.36 33.88
C ASP A 619 32.60 -4.81 34.05
N ASP A 620 31.86 -5.10 35.12
CA ASP A 620 31.30 -6.43 35.41
C ASP A 620 29.84 -6.31 35.89
N LYS A 621 28.95 -7.24 35.47
CA LYS A 621 27.55 -7.27 35.93
C LYS A 621 27.51 -7.51 37.46
N PRO A 622 26.66 -6.80 38.23
CA PRO A 622 26.64 -6.91 39.69
C PRO A 622 26.26 -8.33 40.14
N GLU A 623 27.01 -8.89 41.09
CA GLU A 623 26.80 -10.26 41.57
C GLU A 623 25.41 -10.42 42.24
N SER A 624 24.60 -11.30 41.66
CA SER A 624 23.26 -11.64 42.18
C SER A 624 23.39 -12.35 43.53
N THR A 625 23.05 -11.67 44.62
CA THR A 625 22.97 -12.31 45.93
C THR A 625 21.56 -12.85 46.20
N SER A 626 21.23 -13.99 45.57
CA SER A 626 20.69 -15.20 46.23
C SER A 626 20.10 -16.18 45.22
N ARG A 627 20.79 -17.33 45.04
CA ARG A 627 20.23 -18.52 44.42
C ARG A 627 19.15 -19.10 45.31
N THR A 628 17.87 -18.97 44.95
CA THR A 628 16.82 -19.87 45.45
C THR A 628 16.49 -20.89 44.37
N ARG A 629 16.80 -22.15 44.67
CA ARG A 629 16.58 -23.31 43.80
C ARG A 629 15.11 -23.46 43.46
N TYR A 630 14.86 -23.72 42.18
CA TYR A 630 13.68 -24.40 41.66
C TYR A 630 13.20 -25.52 42.61
N TRP A 631 12.00 -25.35 43.16
CA TRP A 631 11.08 -26.45 43.40
C TRP A 631 9.67 -25.98 43.08
N ARG A 632 8.99 -26.75 42.23
CA ARG A 632 7.56 -26.66 41.95
C ARG A 632 6.78 -26.64 43.26
N SER A 633 6.14 -25.52 43.61
CA SER A 633 4.84 -25.44 44.29
C SER A 633 4.57 -24.02 44.77
N ARG A 634 3.41 -23.48 44.37
CA ARG A 634 2.56 -22.50 45.07
C ARG A 634 3.25 -21.32 45.80
N GLY A 635 2.97 -20.12 45.31
CA GLY A 635 2.62 -18.95 46.12
C GLY A 635 3.73 -18.27 46.93
N TYR A 636 3.95 -17.00 46.57
CA TYR A 636 4.46 -15.89 47.38
C TYR A 636 5.86 -15.98 48.00
N CYS A 637 6.62 -14.88 47.87
CA CYS A 637 7.50 -14.35 48.93
C CYS A 637 7.63 -12.83 48.75
N CYS A 638 6.83 -11.97 49.42
CA CYS A 638 6.94 -11.50 50.81
C CYS A 638 8.34 -11.02 51.25
N TRP A 639 8.50 -9.70 51.43
CA TRP A 639 9.50 -9.11 52.32
C TRP A 639 9.00 -9.12 53.78
N ARG A 640 9.80 -9.64 54.73
CA ARG A 640 9.65 -9.49 56.20
C ARG A 640 11.02 -9.83 56.84
N ARG A 641 11.58 -9.13 57.84
CA ARG A 641 11.03 -8.77 59.17
C ARG A 641 11.99 -7.90 60.03
N ARG A 642 11.39 -7.07 60.90
CA ARG A 642 11.71 -6.67 62.30
C ARG A 642 13.06 -5.98 62.64
N TRP A 643 12.97 -4.79 63.27
CA TRP A 643 12.80 -4.64 64.73
C TRP A 643 11.74 -3.58 65.04
#